data_AF-A0A354WEQ3-F1
#
_entry.id   AF-A0A354WEQ3-F1
#
_cell.length_a   1.000
_cell.length_b   1.000
_cell.length_c   1.000
_cell.angle_alpha   90.00
_cell.angle_beta   90.00
_cell.angle_gamma   90.00
#
_symmetry.space_group_name_H-M   'P 1'
#
loop_
_entity.id
_entity.type
_entity.pdbx_description
1 polymer ?
#
loop_
_entity_poly.entity_id
_entity_poly.type
_entity_poly.pdbx_seq_one_letter_code
_entity_poly.pdbx_strand_id
1 'polypeptide(L)'
;VVTMKAAMEYPLKFGPDLQEDIDKWVQWVGDEAEKRLAEFFPSLPGETVQNYLWAHTVVCPNCQSVVPLSPNWWLSKTSNYAGKGKERKVTSDWYAVKPIPNPEQKRVDFELIKGKKGKPTTIITDTGEEYDPDTTTTIGRGVGKCPNCGNVIDDEVIKSQAQTGNFGHKLYAVAYKKGKGSLEFRIPESIDFDGIDKAENYIKNKKLDFDWNRLLPSEERFDGYSDRCIAYGLNKNSDYFNPRQLLTLVTYVEIINEAKVLMQAEYEWEKVEAIITYLALVLDRCVDVNCRLAHVNTMGPKIEGASGQHALNLIWNYPEVNGSSRLWLWCAEKSISDYIKLCELFGTKPHSTGLPGIEKYDPKTIQINSASADSLYHITDNSVDAIITDPPYYATIQYAELSDFFYVWQKRTLGDIFPDLFFNELTDKDREAVANPSRFRNMGENPEKLANQDYEAKMALAFGEYYRVLRPDGVMTVQFNHKESGAWDVLAKSLIDAGFEITASWAVSTENPQNLHQAQKNSVSSTVLLVCRKRDPNASQAWWDDLRTELTEALIGKTIKRSDGKYYPLPTQKKSQEDEEYISKLEWLEENGIEGINLYLSAFGPALNVFSRYQTILDSSGEEVRPEKAFQETRKAIANYRFRKLVETDTSGFDPLTQWYLLAWDAFGAREFPFDEARQLALAVGGFNVSDLVKTSKLIDSASGTCKLLTPQQRLKKRAFSVNPSEFSLTYLVDGLHAIIAIYEEEGVTPVRRFMEVTGLVSNDLFMRTIEVALKVIPCIKDEKKCLIEQKVLLDLWLAMDEIKGKVKIYDQLELQLGQLSLNFE
;
A
#
# COMPACT_ATOMS: atom_id res chain seq x y z
N VAL A 1 13.08 17.57 1.11
CA VAL A 1 13.11 19.05 1.07
C VAL A 1 12.61 19.61 -0.26
N VAL A 2 13.21 19.25 -1.40
CA VAL A 2 12.82 19.74 -2.75
C VAL A 2 11.30 19.72 -2.97
N THR A 3 10.64 18.58 -2.79
CA THR A 3 9.18 18.46 -2.95
C THR A 3 8.40 19.32 -1.96
N MET A 4 8.87 19.50 -0.72
CA MET A 4 8.20 20.35 0.27
C MET A 4 8.29 21.84 -0.10
N LYS A 5 9.43 22.29 -0.65
CA LYS A 5 9.56 23.65 -1.17
C LYS A 5 8.56 23.89 -2.31
N ALA A 6 8.49 22.96 -3.27
CA ALA A 6 7.52 23.02 -4.36
C ALA A 6 6.05 22.91 -3.91
N ALA A 7 5.78 22.12 -2.88
CA ALA A 7 4.41 21.90 -2.42
C ALA A 7 3.90 23.02 -1.49
N MET A 8 4.79 23.71 -0.77
CA MET A 8 4.40 24.63 0.31
C MET A 8 5.05 26.01 0.19
N GLU A 9 6.38 26.08 0.13
CA GLU A 9 7.11 27.35 0.16
C GLU A 9 6.87 28.21 -1.07
N TYR A 10 6.98 27.64 -2.28
CA TYR A 10 6.82 28.40 -3.52
C TYR A 10 5.38 28.85 -3.78
N PRO A 11 4.33 28.03 -3.56
CA PRO A 11 2.95 28.49 -3.58
C PRO A 11 2.70 29.66 -2.62
N LEU A 12 3.21 29.59 -1.38
CA LEU A 12 3.09 30.66 -0.40
C LEU A 12 3.82 31.94 -0.81
N LYS A 13 5.02 31.79 -1.40
CA LYS A 13 5.93 32.89 -1.71
C LYS A 13 5.58 33.62 -3.00
N PHE A 14 5.31 32.88 -4.08
CA PHE A 14 5.11 33.45 -5.41
C PHE A 14 3.64 33.50 -5.83
N GLY A 15 2.77 32.73 -5.16
CA GLY A 15 1.35 32.67 -5.50
C GLY A 15 1.08 32.12 -6.90
N PRO A 16 -0.17 32.25 -7.39
CA PRO A 16 -0.60 31.69 -8.68
C PRO A 16 0.19 32.22 -9.89
N ASP A 17 0.77 33.42 -9.80
CA ASP A 17 1.46 34.08 -10.91
C ASP A 17 2.71 33.29 -11.40
N LEU A 18 3.31 32.46 -10.52
CA LEU A 18 4.45 31.60 -10.92
C LEU A 18 4.06 30.54 -11.96
N GLN A 19 2.77 30.15 -12.03
CA GLN A 19 2.31 29.13 -12.98
C GLN A 19 2.63 29.52 -14.42
N GLU A 20 2.47 30.80 -14.78
CA GLU A 20 2.73 31.28 -16.14
C GLU A 20 4.19 31.07 -16.55
N ASP A 21 5.12 31.34 -15.62
CA ASP A 21 6.55 31.13 -15.87
C ASP A 21 6.91 29.63 -15.89
N ILE A 22 6.30 28.82 -15.01
CA ILE A 22 6.47 27.36 -15.03
C ILE A 22 6.02 26.82 -16.40
N ASP A 23 4.84 27.22 -16.87
CA ASP A 23 4.28 26.78 -18.16
C ASP A 23 5.15 27.24 -19.34
N LYS A 24 5.63 28.49 -19.32
CA LYS A 24 6.58 29.02 -20.33
C LYS A 24 7.83 28.14 -20.43
N TRP A 25 8.47 27.83 -19.32
CA TRP A 25 9.72 27.07 -19.31
C TRP A 25 9.52 25.58 -19.55
N VAL A 26 8.41 25.00 -19.09
CA VAL A 26 8.00 23.64 -19.46
C VAL A 26 7.85 23.51 -20.97
N GLN A 27 7.16 24.47 -21.62
CA GLN A 27 7.01 24.48 -23.06
C GLN A 27 8.36 24.63 -23.77
N TRP A 28 9.19 25.56 -23.31
CA TRP A 28 10.52 25.79 -23.89
C TRP A 28 11.41 24.54 -23.85
N VAL A 29 11.43 23.83 -22.71
CA VAL A 29 12.17 22.56 -22.59
C VAL A 29 11.61 21.51 -23.55
N GLY A 30 10.27 21.43 -23.68
CA GLY A 30 9.61 20.53 -24.63
C GLY A 30 9.98 20.81 -26.08
N ASP A 31 10.01 22.09 -26.48
CA ASP A 31 10.37 22.51 -27.84
C ASP A 31 11.85 22.21 -28.16
N GLU A 32 12.75 22.43 -27.20
CA GLU A 32 14.17 22.09 -27.35
C GLU A 32 14.40 20.58 -27.38
N ALA A 33 13.65 19.82 -26.57
CA ALA A 33 13.68 18.37 -26.59
C ALA A 33 13.25 17.82 -27.95
N GLU A 34 12.17 18.36 -28.54
CA GLU A 34 11.70 17.94 -29.86
C GLU A 34 12.78 18.17 -30.93
N LYS A 35 13.41 19.35 -30.94
CA LYS A 35 14.48 19.69 -31.89
C LYS A 35 15.68 18.74 -31.78
N ARG A 36 16.11 18.41 -30.56
CA ARG A 36 17.33 17.62 -30.31
C ARG A 36 17.10 16.11 -30.42
N LEU A 37 15.89 15.63 -30.14
CA LEU A 37 15.61 14.20 -30.06
C LEU A 37 14.85 13.63 -31.27
N ALA A 38 14.26 14.46 -32.13
CA ALA A 38 13.40 14.00 -33.22
C ALA A 38 14.04 12.93 -34.13
N GLU A 39 15.35 13.03 -34.41
CA GLU A 39 16.03 12.08 -35.29
C GLU A 39 16.13 10.65 -34.71
N PHE A 40 16.04 10.50 -33.39
CA PHE A 40 16.10 9.21 -32.68
C PHE A 40 14.72 8.57 -32.50
N PHE A 41 13.65 9.34 -32.73
CA PHE A 41 12.25 8.93 -32.60
C PHE A 41 11.46 9.13 -33.90
N PRO A 42 11.89 8.51 -35.01
CA PRO A 42 11.21 8.71 -36.28
C PRO A 42 9.81 8.08 -36.27
N SER A 43 8.94 8.61 -37.13
CA SER A 43 7.56 8.15 -37.32
C SER A 43 7.30 7.96 -38.81
N LEU A 44 6.49 6.96 -39.19
CA LEU A 44 6.04 6.79 -40.56
C LEU A 44 5.10 7.96 -40.97
N PRO A 45 4.90 8.20 -42.28
CA PRO A 45 3.97 9.22 -42.74
C PRO A 45 2.54 9.01 -42.20
N GLY A 46 2.00 10.03 -41.53
CA GLY A 46 0.62 10.03 -41.01
C GLY A 46 0.44 9.35 -39.65
N GLU A 47 1.51 8.81 -39.05
CA GLU A 47 1.50 8.36 -37.65
C GLU A 47 2.30 9.31 -36.74
N THR A 48 1.96 9.28 -35.46
CA THR A 48 2.74 9.87 -34.38
C THR A 48 3.00 8.78 -33.35
N VAL A 49 4.25 8.30 -33.29
CA VAL A 49 4.61 7.24 -32.34
C VAL A 49 4.49 7.76 -30.91
N GLN A 50 3.80 7.00 -30.07
CA GLN A 50 3.55 7.33 -28.66
C GLN A 50 4.51 6.57 -27.74
N ASN A 51 4.63 5.25 -27.92
CA ASN A 51 5.45 4.39 -27.08
C ASN A 51 6.10 3.27 -27.90
N TYR A 52 7.24 2.80 -27.40
CA TYR A 52 8.00 1.65 -27.87
C TYR A 52 7.99 0.58 -26.78
N LEU A 53 7.84 -0.69 -27.14
CA LEU A 53 7.71 -1.78 -26.18
C LEU A 53 8.85 -2.78 -26.35
N TRP A 54 9.57 -3.01 -25.27
CA TRP A 54 10.85 -3.71 -25.24
C TRP A 54 10.79 -4.96 -24.37
N ALA A 55 11.51 -6.01 -24.76
CA ALA A 55 11.75 -7.18 -23.94
C ALA A 55 13.26 -7.35 -23.74
N HIS A 56 13.68 -7.69 -22.52
CA HIS A 56 15.06 -8.11 -22.28
C HIS A 56 15.36 -9.41 -23.04
N THR A 57 16.59 -9.60 -23.47
CA THR A 57 17.00 -10.82 -24.19
C THR A 57 18.16 -11.53 -23.52
N VAL A 58 18.15 -12.85 -23.64
CA VAL A 58 19.26 -13.75 -23.25
C VAL A 58 19.57 -14.70 -24.39
N VAL A 59 20.76 -15.30 -24.37
CA VAL A 59 21.16 -16.34 -25.33
C VAL A 59 20.80 -17.71 -24.76
N CYS A 60 20.06 -18.52 -25.52
CA CYS A 60 19.75 -19.88 -25.11
C CYS A 60 21.04 -20.72 -25.06
N PRO A 61 21.38 -21.37 -23.94
CA PRO A 61 22.62 -22.16 -23.84
C PRO A 61 22.63 -23.38 -24.76
N ASN A 62 21.46 -23.86 -25.19
CA ASN A 62 21.34 -25.04 -26.04
C ASN A 62 21.44 -24.74 -27.55
N CYS A 63 20.59 -23.85 -28.07
CA CYS A 63 20.55 -23.55 -29.52
C CYS A 63 21.23 -22.23 -29.90
N GLN A 64 21.74 -21.48 -28.92
CA GLN A 64 22.36 -20.15 -29.10
C GLN A 64 21.44 -19.10 -29.72
N SER A 65 20.13 -19.32 -29.69
CA SER A 65 19.15 -18.31 -30.10
C SER A 65 19.10 -17.15 -29.11
N VAL A 66 18.99 -15.92 -29.61
CA VAL A 66 18.61 -14.77 -28.80
C VAL A 66 17.11 -14.85 -28.51
N VAL A 67 16.76 -14.98 -27.23
CA VAL A 67 15.40 -15.19 -26.73
C VAL A 67 14.94 -13.93 -25.99
N PRO A 68 13.87 -13.25 -26.44
CA PRO A 68 13.24 -12.19 -25.68
C PRO A 68 12.43 -12.80 -24.52
N LEU A 69 12.55 -12.21 -23.33
CA LEU A 69 11.92 -12.63 -22.09
C LEU A 69 10.67 -11.79 -21.85
N SER A 70 9.50 -12.42 -21.92
CA SER A 70 8.24 -11.77 -21.54
C SER A 70 7.30 -12.73 -20.82
N PRO A 71 6.74 -12.32 -19.66
CA PRO A 71 5.74 -13.10 -18.93
C PRO A 71 4.36 -13.01 -19.57
N ASN A 72 4.15 -12.09 -20.52
CA ASN A 72 2.93 -12.00 -21.32
C ASN A 72 3.16 -11.15 -22.58
N TRP A 73 2.45 -11.45 -23.67
CA TRP A 73 2.58 -10.71 -24.93
C TRP A 73 1.39 -9.81 -25.25
N TRP A 74 0.59 -9.46 -24.24
CA TRP A 74 -0.55 -8.57 -24.41
C TRP A 74 -0.09 -7.13 -24.64
N LEU A 75 -0.73 -6.44 -25.59
CA LEU A 75 -0.52 -5.01 -25.84
C LEU A 75 -1.70 -4.19 -25.32
N SER A 76 -2.92 -4.64 -25.61
CA SER A 76 -4.16 -4.01 -25.16
C SER A 76 -5.31 -5.01 -25.09
N LYS A 77 -6.00 -5.00 -23.96
CA LYS A 77 -7.26 -5.72 -23.68
C LYS A 77 -8.42 -4.75 -23.48
N THR A 78 -8.28 -3.51 -23.96
CA THR A 78 -9.30 -2.48 -23.74
C THR A 78 -10.56 -2.82 -24.52
N SER A 79 -11.65 -3.04 -23.78
CA SER A 79 -13.01 -2.94 -24.27
C SER A 79 -13.57 -1.58 -23.84
N ASN A 80 -13.70 -0.63 -24.76
CA ASN A 80 -14.36 0.63 -24.41
C ASN A 80 -15.81 0.37 -24.01
N TYR A 81 -16.18 0.79 -22.80
CA TYR A 81 -17.58 0.96 -22.42
C TYR A 81 -18.04 2.31 -22.99
N ALA A 82 -19.16 2.31 -23.71
CA ALA A 82 -19.78 3.56 -24.14
C ALA A 82 -20.02 4.44 -22.90
N GLY A 83 -19.75 5.74 -23.01
CA GLY A 83 -19.91 6.70 -21.91
C GLY A 83 -21.29 6.61 -21.24
N LYS A 84 -21.38 7.04 -19.98
CA LYS A 84 -22.61 7.02 -19.15
C LYS A 84 -23.85 7.37 -20.00
N GLY A 85 -24.80 6.44 -20.10
CA GLY A 85 -26.09 6.62 -20.80
C GLY A 85 -26.17 6.11 -22.25
N LYS A 86 -25.15 5.43 -22.79
CA LYS A 86 -25.20 4.78 -24.11
C LYS A 86 -25.19 3.25 -23.99
N GLU A 87 -25.87 2.56 -24.90
CA GLU A 87 -25.81 1.09 -24.98
C GLU A 87 -24.37 0.59 -25.10
N ARG A 88 -24.05 -0.50 -24.38
CA ARG A 88 -22.74 -1.13 -24.36
C ARG A 88 -22.39 -1.69 -25.74
N LYS A 89 -21.66 -0.94 -26.57
CA LYS A 89 -20.99 -1.48 -27.75
C LYS A 89 -19.53 -1.80 -27.41
N VAL A 90 -19.14 -3.05 -27.58
CA VAL A 90 -17.72 -3.46 -27.61
C VAL A 90 -17.14 -2.94 -28.93
N THR A 91 -16.46 -1.79 -28.89
CA THR A 91 -16.03 -1.08 -30.12
C THR A 91 -14.54 -1.13 -30.42
N SER A 92 -13.71 -1.79 -29.60
CA SER A 92 -12.26 -1.80 -29.78
C SER A 92 -11.68 -3.20 -29.90
N ASP A 93 -10.71 -3.33 -30.81
CA ASP A 93 -9.93 -4.55 -31.02
C ASP A 93 -8.96 -4.78 -29.86
N TRP A 94 -8.74 -6.05 -29.52
CA TRP A 94 -7.67 -6.52 -28.67
C TRP A 94 -6.39 -6.70 -29.48
N TYR A 95 -5.25 -6.41 -28.84
CA TYR A 95 -3.93 -6.46 -29.45
C TYR A 95 -2.97 -7.30 -28.61
N ALA A 96 -2.21 -8.16 -29.28
CA ALA A 96 -1.11 -8.92 -28.71
C ALA A 96 0.02 -9.09 -29.74
N VAL A 97 1.18 -9.53 -29.27
CA VAL A 97 2.27 -9.99 -30.13
C VAL A 97 2.39 -11.51 -30.03
N LYS A 98 2.68 -12.15 -31.15
CA LYS A 98 3.01 -13.57 -31.20
C LYS A 98 4.50 -13.73 -31.51
N PRO A 99 5.30 -14.33 -30.60
CA PRO A 99 6.68 -14.65 -30.89
C PRO A 99 6.75 -15.77 -31.93
N ILE A 100 7.53 -15.55 -33.00
CA ILE A 100 7.72 -16.49 -34.11
C ILE A 100 9.15 -17.06 -34.06
N PRO A 101 9.31 -18.36 -33.79
CA PRO A 101 10.61 -19.00 -33.78
C PRO A 101 11.34 -18.88 -35.12
N ASN A 102 12.60 -18.46 -35.11
CA ASN A 102 13.48 -18.44 -36.29
C ASN A 102 14.81 -19.14 -35.97
N PRO A 103 14.84 -20.49 -36.00
CA PRO A 103 16.02 -21.28 -35.65
C PRO A 103 17.22 -21.02 -36.56
N GLU A 104 16.99 -20.81 -37.87
CA GLU A 104 18.05 -20.59 -38.85
C GLU A 104 18.86 -19.33 -38.56
N GLN A 105 18.17 -18.24 -38.21
CA GLN A 105 18.80 -16.96 -37.89
C GLN A 105 19.04 -16.77 -36.39
N LYS A 106 18.89 -17.85 -35.59
CA LYS A 106 19.12 -17.88 -34.14
C LYS A 106 18.44 -16.73 -33.39
N ARG A 107 17.18 -16.44 -33.73
CA ARG A 107 16.39 -15.39 -33.06
C ARG A 107 14.91 -15.72 -33.01
N VAL A 108 14.14 -14.81 -32.43
CA VAL A 108 12.68 -14.84 -32.39
C VAL A 108 12.18 -13.57 -33.08
N ASP A 109 11.32 -13.75 -34.08
CA ASP A 109 10.63 -12.67 -34.79
C ASP A 109 9.24 -12.43 -34.16
N PHE A 110 8.48 -11.45 -34.63
CA PHE A 110 7.21 -11.06 -34.03
C PHE A 110 6.11 -10.86 -35.08
N GLU A 111 4.90 -11.30 -34.76
CA GLU A 111 3.69 -11.08 -35.56
C GLU A 111 2.66 -10.32 -34.70
N LEU A 112 2.00 -9.31 -35.29
CA LEU A 112 0.96 -8.56 -34.57
C LEU A 112 -0.35 -9.31 -34.68
N ILE A 113 -0.94 -9.64 -33.53
CA ILE A 113 -2.27 -10.22 -33.47
C ILE A 113 -3.26 -9.13 -33.07
N LYS A 114 -4.25 -8.94 -33.94
CA LYS A 114 -5.34 -7.97 -33.77
C LYS A 114 -6.67 -8.69 -34.01
N GLY A 115 -7.66 -8.41 -33.17
CA GLY A 115 -9.00 -8.97 -33.37
C GLY A 115 -9.96 -8.67 -32.23
N LYS A 116 -11.11 -9.34 -32.23
CA LYS A 116 -12.13 -9.18 -31.18
C LYS A 116 -11.83 -10.07 -29.98
N LYS A 117 -12.42 -9.73 -28.83
CA LYS A 117 -12.39 -10.58 -27.64
C LYS A 117 -13.02 -11.96 -27.94
N GLY A 118 -12.28 -13.03 -27.66
CA GLY A 118 -12.78 -14.41 -27.67
C GLY A 118 -13.16 -14.90 -26.27
N LYS A 119 -12.67 -16.09 -25.91
CA LYS A 119 -12.61 -16.60 -24.52
C LYS A 119 -11.82 -15.63 -23.61
N PRO A 120 -11.83 -15.84 -22.28
CA PRO A 120 -11.28 -14.87 -21.33
C PRO A 120 -9.84 -14.41 -21.62
N THR A 121 -9.02 -15.25 -22.25
CA THR A 121 -7.61 -15.03 -22.56
C THR A 121 -7.30 -15.06 -24.07
N THR A 122 -8.30 -14.93 -24.95
CA THR A 122 -8.08 -15.13 -26.39
C THR A 122 -8.52 -13.96 -27.26
N ILE A 123 -7.86 -13.84 -28.41
CA ILE A 123 -8.20 -12.91 -29.50
C ILE A 123 -8.73 -13.74 -30.67
N ILE A 124 -9.91 -13.37 -31.18
CA ILE A 124 -10.45 -13.88 -32.44
C ILE A 124 -10.02 -12.93 -33.55
N THR A 125 -9.13 -13.38 -34.42
CA THR A 125 -8.61 -12.60 -35.55
C THR A 125 -9.67 -12.38 -36.63
N ASP A 126 -9.38 -11.49 -37.58
CA ASP A 126 -10.27 -11.24 -38.73
C ASP A 126 -10.46 -12.48 -39.63
N THR A 127 -9.53 -13.45 -39.56
CA THR A 127 -9.63 -14.75 -40.26
C THR A 127 -10.51 -15.76 -39.52
N GLY A 128 -10.98 -15.44 -38.31
CA GLY A 128 -11.76 -16.33 -37.46
C GLY A 128 -10.94 -17.29 -36.60
N GLU A 129 -9.61 -17.18 -36.61
CA GLU A 129 -8.71 -17.98 -35.76
C GLU A 129 -8.69 -17.44 -34.33
N GLU A 130 -8.60 -18.35 -33.35
CA GLU A 130 -8.53 -18.00 -31.93
C GLU A 130 -7.08 -18.16 -31.43
N TYR A 131 -6.48 -17.07 -30.96
CA TYR A 131 -5.12 -17.04 -30.43
C TYR A 131 -5.10 -16.70 -28.93
N ASP A 132 -4.34 -17.46 -28.14
CA ASP A 132 -4.11 -17.22 -26.71
C ASP A 132 -2.66 -16.76 -26.45
N PRO A 133 -2.42 -15.45 -26.20
CA PRO A 133 -1.10 -14.92 -25.87
C PRO A 133 -0.46 -15.48 -24.59
N ASP A 134 -1.24 -16.05 -23.66
CA ASP A 134 -0.72 -16.60 -22.40
C ASP A 134 -0.01 -17.95 -22.62
N THR A 135 -0.21 -18.59 -23.79
CA THR A 135 0.42 -19.87 -24.15
C THR A 135 1.84 -19.73 -24.73
N THR A 136 2.25 -18.51 -25.10
CA THR A 136 3.53 -18.23 -25.79
C THR A 136 4.51 -17.44 -24.94
N THR A 137 4.31 -17.40 -23.62
CA THR A 137 5.22 -16.75 -22.67
C THR A 137 6.61 -17.36 -22.71
N THR A 138 7.64 -16.52 -22.56
CA THR A 138 9.05 -16.94 -22.66
C THR A 138 9.78 -16.84 -21.33
N ILE A 139 9.12 -16.34 -20.28
CA ILE A 139 9.60 -16.40 -18.90
C ILE A 139 8.44 -16.51 -17.91
N GLY A 140 8.62 -17.29 -16.85
CA GLY A 140 7.67 -17.40 -15.75
C GLY A 140 8.39 -17.77 -14.46
N ARG A 141 8.11 -17.01 -13.37
CA ARG A 141 8.74 -17.22 -12.05
C ARG A 141 10.29 -17.28 -12.11
N GLY A 142 10.90 -16.44 -12.94
CA GLY A 142 12.36 -16.38 -13.14
C GLY A 142 12.94 -17.44 -14.09
N VAL A 143 12.12 -18.39 -14.57
CA VAL A 143 12.58 -19.45 -15.47
C VAL A 143 12.18 -19.13 -16.91
N GLY A 144 13.19 -19.05 -17.79
CA GLY A 144 13.00 -18.78 -19.22
C GLY A 144 12.68 -20.05 -20.02
N LYS A 145 12.06 -19.87 -21.20
CA LYS A 145 11.81 -20.95 -22.16
C LYS A 145 12.14 -20.47 -23.57
N CYS A 146 12.98 -21.22 -24.28
CA CYS A 146 13.37 -20.89 -25.65
C CYS A 146 12.28 -21.28 -26.66
N PRO A 147 11.74 -20.34 -27.46
CA PRO A 147 10.76 -20.68 -28.51
C PRO A 147 11.33 -21.54 -29.65
N ASN A 148 12.63 -21.46 -29.94
CA ASN A 148 13.23 -22.16 -31.07
C ASN A 148 13.49 -23.64 -30.80
N CYS A 149 13.91 -24.01 -29.58
CA CYS A 149 14.23 -25.40 -29.23
C CYS A 149 13.39 -25.98 -28.09
N GLY A 150 12.53 -25.18 -27.46
CA GLY A 150 11.66 -25.61 -26.36
C GLY A 150 12.36 -25.76 -25.00
N ASN A 151 13.69 -25.69 -24.94
CA ASN A 151 14.45 -25.89 -23.71
C ASN A 151 14.27 -24.76 -22.70
N VAL A 152 14.38 -25.16 -21.43
CA VAL A 152 14.39 -24.27 -20.28
C VAL A 152 15.70 -23.48 -20.22
N ILE A 153 15.61 -22.22 -19.80
CA ILE A 153 16.74 -21.34 -19.49
C ILE A 153 16.62 -21.02 -17.99
N ASP A 154 17.45 -21.63 -17.17
CA ASP A 154 17.37 -21.51 -15.72
C ASP A 154 17.64 -20.08 -15.23
N ASP A 155 17.05 -19.71 -14.09
CA ASP A 155 17.18 -18.38 -13.48
C ASP A 155 18.65 -18.00 -13.22
N GLU A 156 19.47 -18.94 -12.74
CA GLU A 156 20.90 -18.74 -12.54
C GLU A 156 21.65 -18.45 -13.85
N VAL A 157 21.25 -19.08 -14.95
CA VAL A 157 21.83 -18.84 -16.29
C VAL A 157 21.43 -17.45 -16.79
N ILE A 158 20.18 -17.04 -16.57
CA ILE A 158 19.72 -15.69 -16.91
C ILE A 158 20.52 -14.64 -16.13
N LYS A 159 20.64 -14.80 -14.80
CA LYS A 159 21.41 -13.90 -13.93
C LYS A 159 22.88 -13.85 -14.31
N SER A 160 23.49 -15.01 -14.54
CA SER A 160 24.89 -15.10 -14.97
C SER A 160 25.12 -14.39 -16.31
N GLN A 161 24.28 -14.65 -17.31
CA GLN A 161 24.35 -13.90 -18.58
C GLN A 161 24.19 -12.41 -18.35
N ALA A 162 23.27 -12.02 -17.48
CA ALA A 162 23.03 -10.62 -17.21
C ALA A 162 24.22 -9.91 -16.58
N GLN A 163 24.88 -10.55 -15.60
CA GLN A 163 26.09 -10.07 -14.95
C GLN A 163 27.31 -10.03 -15.90
N THR A 164 27.38 -10.92 -16.89
CA THR A 164 28.47 -10.97 -17.88
C THR A 164 28.25 -10.08 -19.12
N GLY A 165 27.18 -9.28 -19.15
CA GLY A 165 26.88 -8.36 -20.27
C GLY A 165 26.13 -9.00 -21.45
N ASN A 166 25.67 -10.25 -21.33
CA ASN A 166 24.81 -10.93 -22.31
C ASN A 166 23.31 -10.69 -22.04
N PHE A 167 22.96 -9.50 -21.54
CA PHE A 167 21.57 -9.06 -21.32
C PHE A 167 21.20 -8.01 -22.36
N GLY A 168 20.61 -8.46 -23.47
CA GLY A 168 20.22 -7.55 -24.54
C GLY A 168 18.80 -7.00 -24.35
N HIS A 169 18.36 -6.28 -25.37
CA HIS A 169 17.02 -5.71 -25.44
C HIS A 169 16.50 -5.85 -26.86
N LYS A 170 15.21 -6.16 -27.03
CA LYS A 170 14.57 -6.28 -28.33
C LYS A 170 13.26 -5.51 -28.35
N LEU A 171 13.15 -4.56 -29.28
CA LEU A 171 11.90 -3.89 -29.58
C LEU A 171 10.94 -4.90 -30.24
N TYR A 172 9.76 -5.08 -29.67
CA TYR A 172 8.77 -6.07 -30.14
C TYR A 172 7.45 -5.44 -30.63
N ALA A 173 7.16 -4.19 -30.25
CA ALA A 173 6.00 -3.46 -30.74
C ALA A 173 6.19 -1.94 -30.65
N VAL A 174 5.47 -1.21 -31.49
CA VAL A 174 5.37 0.24 -31.50
C VAL A 174 3.89 0.64 -31.38
N ALA A 175 3.59 1.52 -30.43
CA ALA A 175 2.26 2.08 -30.23
C ALA A 175 2.21 3.50 -30.80
N TYR A 176 1.25 3.77 -31.68
CA TYR A 176 1.16 5.05 -32.40
C TYR A 176 -0.28 5.57 -32.46
N LYS A 177 -0.44 6.83 -32.87
CA LYS A 177 -1.74 7.44 -33.20
C LYS A 177 -1.74 8.00 -34.61
N LYS A 178 -2.90 8.00 -35.27
CA LYS A 178 -3.16 8.74 -36.51
C LYS A 178 -4.00 9.97 -36.20
N GLY A 179 -3.38 11.14 -36.23
CA GLY A 179 -4.02 12.39 -35.79
C GLY A 179 -4.57 12.29 -34.35
N LYS A 180 -5.84 12.65 -34.16
CA LYS A 180 -6.55 12.53 -32.86
C LYS A 180 -7.21 11.15 -32.63
N GLY A 181 -6.83 10.14 -33.41
CA GLY A 181 -7.37 8.78 -33.32
C GLY A 181 -7.02 8.02 -32.05
N SER A 182 -7.58 6.81 -31.91
CA SER A 182 -7.23 5.87 -30.84
C SER A 182 -5.79 5.36 -30.98
N LEU A 183 -5.26 4.81 -29.88
CA LEU A 183 -3.96 4.16 -29.89
C LEU A 183 -4.03 2.88 -30.75
N GLU A 184 -3.15 2.77 -31.73
CA GLU A 184 -2.94 1.58 -32.57
C GLU A 184 -1.54 1.00 -32.32
N PHE A 185 -1.29 -0.22 -32.81
CA PHE A 185 -0.03 -0.93 -32.64
C PHE A 185 0.47 -1.49 -33.97
N ARG A 186 1.80 -1.52 -34.15
CA ARG A 186 2.50 -2.20 -35.26
C ARG A 186 3.75 -2.92 -34.77
N ILE A 187 4.26 -3.83 -35.59
CA ILE A 187 5.59 -4.42 -35.39
C ILE A 187 6.65 -3.38 -35.82
N PRO A 188 7.85 -3.37 -35.21
CA PRO A 188 8.89 -2.43 -35.59
C PRO A 188 9.32 -2.58 -37.06
N GLU A 189 9.58 -1.45 -37.69
CA GLU A 189 10.08 -1.36 -39.07
C GLU A 189 11.52 -0.84 -39.08
N SER A 190 12.15 -0.86 -40.26
CA SER A 190 13.55 -0.41 -40.45
C SER A 190 13.83 0.98 -39.87
N ILE A 191 12.86 1.89 -39.96
CA ILE A 191 12.98 3.26 -39.45
C ILE A 191 13.09 3.31 -37.92
N ASP A 192 12.41 2.41 -37.20
CA ASP A 192 12.51 2.38 -35.73
C ASP A 192 13.89 1.90 -35.29
N PHE A 193 14.44 0.90 -36.00
CA PHE A 193 15.79 0.39 -35.76
C PHE A 193 16.86 1.44 -36.09
N ASP A 194 16.70 2.20 -37.18
CA ASP A 194 17.60 3.33 -37.51
C ASP A 194 17.64 4.38 -36.39
N GLY A 195 16.48 4.74 -35.81
CA GLY A 195 16.43 5.66 -34.67
C GLY A 195 17.13 5.12 -33.42
N ILE A 196 17.02 3.81 -33.17
CA ILE A 196 17.72 3.13 -32.06
C ILE A 196 19.23 3.13 -32.29
N ASP A 197 19.67 2.70 -33.47
CA ASP A 197 21.09 2.63 -33.83
C ASP A 197 21.74 4.03 -33.76
N LYS A 198 21.03 5.07 -34.21
CA LYS A 198 21.48 6.46 -34.06
C LYS A 198 21.65 6.85 -32.60
N ALA A 199 20.68 6.52 -31.74
CA ALA A 199 20.75 6.85 -30.31
C ALA A 199 21.90 6.12 -29.60
N GLU A 200 22.07 4.83 -29.88
CA GLU A 200 23.17 4.01 -29.34
C GLU A 200 24.54 4.56 -29.75
N ASN A 201 24.71 4.87 -31.04
CA ASN A 201 25.93 5.46 -31.56
C ASN A 201 26.19 6.85 -30.98
N TYR A 202 25.15 7.67 -30.83
CA TYR A 202 25.27 9.00 -30.26
C TYR A 202 25.78 8.96 -28.82
N ILE A 203 25.13 8.18 -27.93
CA ILE A 203 25.59 8.00 -26.55
C ILE A 203 27.02 7.48 -26.51
N LYS A 204 27.33 6.45 -27.32
CA LYS A 204 28.66 5.85 -27.31
C LYS A 204 29.74 6.86 -27.68
N ASN A 205 29.48 7.69 -28.69
CA ASN A 205 30.41 8.73 -29.16
C ASN A 205 30.52 9.89 -28.17
N LYS A 206 29.43 10.26 -27.49
CA LYS A 206 29.36 11.37 -26.53
C LYS A 206 29.63 10.96 -25.08
N LYS A 207 29.85 9.68 -24.79
CA LYS A 207 30.00 9.17 -23.43
C LYS A 207 31.01 9.93 -22.58
N LEU A 208 32.21 10.18 -23.12
CA LEU A 208 33.25 10.93 -22.40
C LEU A 208 32.84 12.38 -22.10
N ASP A 209 32.14 13.03 -23.02
CA ASP A 209 31.61 14.40 -22.88
C ASP A 209 30.54 14.43 -21.79
N PHE A 210 29.60 13.49 -21.82
CA PHE A 210 28.56 13.35 -20.81
C PHE A 210 29.11 13.02 -19.43
N ASP A 211 30.11 12.14 -19.33
CA ASP A 211 30.78 11.83 -18.06
C ASP A 211 31.54 13.07 -17.53
N TRP A 212 32.23 13.83 -18.40
CA TRP A 212 32.98 15.04 -18.00
C TRP A 212 32.06 16.15 -17.49
N ASN A 213 30.93 16.34 -18.16
CA ASN A 213 29.89 17.29 -17.75
C ASN A 213 28.98 16.72 -16.64
N ARG A 214 29.26 15.51 -16.14
CA ARG A 214 28.50 14.80 -15.09
C ARG A 214 27.01 14.64 -15.40
N LEU A 215 26.65 14.50 -16.67
CA LEU A 215 25.26 14.39 -17.13
C LEU A 215 24.70 12.97 -16.99
N LEU A 216 25.56 11.95 -17.02
CA LEU A 216 25.17 10.54 -16.87
C LEU A 216 25.17 10.12 -15.40
N PRO A 217 24.12 9.44 -14.88
CA PRO A 217 24.08 8.86 -13.54
C PRO A 217 24.97 7.60 -13.43
N SER A 218 26.28 7.82 -13.49
CA SER A 218 27.31 6.77 -13.52
C SER A 218 27.70 6.24 -12.14
N GLU A 219 27.07 6.74 -11.06
CA GLU A 219 27.28 6.30 -9.68
C GLU A 219 26.96 4.80 -9.51
N GLU A 220 27.80 4.09 -8.76
CA GLU A 220 27.54 2.70 -8.38
C GLU A 220 26.32 2.61 -7.48
N ARG A 221 25.59 1.51 -7.58
CA ARG A 221 24.37 1.31 -6.79
C ARG A 221 24.66 0.64 -5.46
N PHE A 222 23.86 0.98 -4.46
CA PHE A 222 23.87 0.31 -3.17
C PHE A 222 23.30 -1.12 -3.31
N ASP A 223 24.01 -2.13 -2.78
CA ASP A 223 23.51 -3.51 -2.67
C ASP A 223 22.51 -3.62 -1.52
N GLY A 224 21.30 -3.14 -1.79
CA GLY A 224 20.24 -2.95 -0.83
C GLY A 224 19.31 -4.13 -0.61
N TYR A 225 18.35 -3.95 0.30
CA TYR A 225 17.28 -4.91 0.57
C TYR A 225 16.14 -4.82 -0.46
N SER A 226 15.77 -3.59 -0.85
CA SER A 226 14.64 -3.28 -1.74
C SER A 226 15.05 -3.07 -3.20
N ASP A 227 16.34 -3.16 -3.50
CA ASP A 227 16.88 -3.01 -4.85
C ASP A 227 17.63 -4.28 -5.28
N ARG A 228 16.95 -5.13 -6.05
CA ARG A 228 17.47 -6.45 -6.46
C ARG A 228 18.09 -6.46 -7.86
N CYS A 229 18.17 -5.30 -8.50
CA CYS A 229 18.59 -5.21 -9.89
C CYS A 229 20.09 -5.53 -10.10
N ILE A 230 20.93 -5.46 -9.06
CA ILE A 230 22.34 -5.91 -9.09
C ILE A 230 22.45 -7.41 -9.45
N ALA A 231 21.49 -8.23 -9.03
CA ALA A 231 21.46 -9.66 -9.40
C ALA A 231 21.34 -9.89 -10.92
N TYR A 232 20.89 -8.87 -11.67
CA TYR A 232 20.78 -8.87 -13.12
C TYR A 232 21.85 -8.01 -13.80
N GLY A 233 22.96 -7.70 -13.12
CA GLY A 233 24.09 -6.99 -13.71
C GLY A 233 23.88 -5.48 -13.92
N LEU A 234 22.81 -4.90 -13.37
CA LEU A 234 22.61 -3.45 -13.36
C LEU A 234 23.37 -2.89 -12.15
N ASN A 235 24.62 -2.49 -12.36
CA ASN A 235 25.54 -2.09 -11.29
C ASN A 235 25.58 -0.58 -11.07
N LYS A 236 25.19 0.21 -12.09
CA LYS A 236 25.16 1.67 -12.05
C LYS A 236 23.74 2.18 -12.18
N ASN A 237 23.50 3.41 -11.72
CA ASN A 237 22.19 4.05 -11.84
C ASN A 237 21.78 4.26 -13.31
N SER A 238 22.74 4.48 -14.22
CA SER A 238 22.51 4.53 -15.67
C SER A 238 21.96 3.23 -16.26
N ASP A 239 22.19 2.08 -15.60
CA ASP A 239 21.81 0.77 -16.13
C ASP A 239 20.30 0.52 -15.99
N TYR A 240 19.56 1.35 -15.25
CA TYR A 240 18.10 1.32 -15.23
C TYR A 240 17.44 1.71 -16.55
N PHE A 241 18.21 2.23 -17.51
CA PHE A 241 17.72 2.74 -18.78
C PHE A 241 18.36 1.96 -19.93
N ASN A 242 17.62 1.75 -21.02
CA ASN A 242 18.26 1.39 -22.29
C ASN A 242 18.96 2.65 -22.86
N PRO A 243 19.82 2.50 -23.90
CA PRO A 243 20.56 3.64 -24.45
C PRO A 243 19.67 4.81 -24.92
N ARG A 244 18.55 4.55 -25.61
CA ARG A 244 17.70 5.64 -26.12
C ARG A 244 16.89 6.35 -25.02
N GLN A 245 16.46 5.62 -23.99
CA GLN A 245 15.89 6.18 -22.76
C GLN A 245 16.91 7.07 -22.05
N LEU A 246 18.16 6.60 -21.91
CA LEU A 246 19.24 7.34 -21.28
C LEU A 246 19.55 8.63 -22.05
N LEU A 247 19.56 8.58 -23.39
CA LEU A 247 19.82 9.74 -24.25
C LEU A 247 18.76 10.82 -24.04
N THR A 248 17.49 10.39 -23.99
CA THR A 248 16.35 11.28 -23.74
C THR A 248 16.53 12.04 -22.42
N LEU A 249 16.81 11.31 -21.33
CA LEU A 249 16.90 11.90 -19.99
C LEU A 249 18.13 12.80 -19.84
N VAL A 250 19.28 12.41 -20.38
CA VAL A 250 20.50 13.25 -20.41
C VAL A 250 20.24 14.54 -21.18
N THR A 251 19.56 14.45 -22.33
CA THR A 251 19.22 15.64 -23.13
C THR A 251 18.31 16.58 -22.35
N TYR A 252 17.34 16.06 -21.58
CA TYR A 252 16.52 16.90 -20.70
C TYR A 252 17.35 17.59 -19.61
N VAL A 253 18.31 16.89 -18.98
CA VAL A 253 19.23 17.48 -18.00
C VAL A 253 20.03 18.62 -18.62
N GLU A 254 20.57 18.43 -19.84
CA GLU A 254 21.29 19.48 -20.57
C GLU A 254 20.39 20.70 -20.82
N ILE A 255 19.19 20.49 -21.36
CA ILE A 255 18.25 21.57 -21.66
C ILE A 255 17.82 22.31 -20.38
N ILE A 256 17.56 21.61 -19.27
CA ILE A 256 17.22 22.24 -17.98
C ILE A 256 18.38 23.10 -17.47
N ASN A 257 19.62 22.62 -17.59
CA ASN A 257 20.80 23.38 -17.18
C ASN A 257 21.04 24.61 -18.07
N GLU A 258 20.73 24.53 -19.37
CA GLU A 258 20.72 25.70 -20.26
C GLU A 258 19.60 26.69 -19.89
N ALA A 259 18.39 26.19 -19.62
CA ALA A 259 17.25 26.99 -19.19
C ALA A 259 17.59 27.81 -17.94
N LYS A 260 18.30 27.20 -16.98
CA LYS A 260 18.79 27.86 -15.77
C LYS A 260 19.66 29.08 -16.08
N VAL A 261 20.61 28.94 -17.00
CA VAL A 261 21.51 30.05 -17.39
C VAL A 261 20.72 31.17 -18.06
N LEU A 262 19.75 30.84 -18.93
CA LEU A 262 18.91 31.84 -19.59
C LEU A 262 18.00 32.57 -18.59
N MET A 263 17.40 31.84 -17.64
CA MET A 263 16.52 32.40 -16.61
C MET A 263 17.24 33.39 -15.68
N GLN A 264 18.53 33.18 -15.38
CA GLN A 264 19.31 34.10 -14.54
C GLN A 264 19.44 35.51 -15.14
N ALA A 265 19.23 35.67 -16.45
CA ALA A 265 19.22 36.99 -17.09
C ALA A 265 17.84 37.69 -17.01
N GLU A 266 16.76 36.94 -16.77
CA GLU A 266 15.37 37.43 -16.80
C GLU A 266 14.73 37.54 -15.41
N TYR A 267 15.15 36.72 -14.45
CA TYR A 267 14.50 36.57 -13.16
C TYR A 267 15.48 36.64 -11.98
N GLU A 268 14.97 37.05 -10.83
CA GLU A 268 15.68 36.95 -9.55
C GLU A 268 15.97 35.49 -9.19
N TRP A 269 17.11 35.25 -8.53
CA TRP A 269 17.61 33.90 -8.22
C TRP A 269 16.57 32.99 -7.55
N GLU A 270 15.81 33.50 -6.59
CA GLU A 270 14.82 32.70 -5.86
C GLU A 270 13.67 32.21 -6.76
N LYS A 271 13.32 32.98 -7.80
CA LYS A 271 12.32 32.59 -8.79
C LYS A 271 12.89 31.57 -9.77
N VAL A 272 14.16 31.72 -10.16
CA VAL A 272 14.90 30.71 -10.94
C VAL A 272 14.95 29.38 -10.18
N GLU A 273 15.31 29.41 -8.90
CA GLU A 273 15.31 28.25 -8.00
C GLU A 273 13.94 27.54 -8.02
N ALA A 274 12.85 28.30 -7.89
CA ALA A 274 11.50 27.73 -7.89
C ALA A 274 11.14 27.07 -9.23
N ILE A 275 11.34 27.77 -10.36
CA ILE A 275 11.02 27.25 -11.69
C ILE A 275 11.85 25.99 -11.99
N ILE A 276 13.17 26.02 -11.75
CA ILE A 276 14.05 24.86 -11.97
C ILE A 276 13.65 23.69 -11.09
N THR A 277 13.20 23.94 -9.85
CA THR A 277 12.66 22.88 -8.99
C THR A 277 11.47 22.17 -9.63
N TYR A 278 10.52 22.90 -10.23
CA TYR A 278 9.41 22.27 -10.95
C TYR A 278 9.88 21.50 -12.19
N LEU A 279 10.81 22.05 -12.98
CA LEU A 279 11.35 21.33 -14.14
C LEU A 279 12.06 20.03 -13.72
N ALA A 280 12.78 20.03 -12.60
CA ALA A 280 13.40 18.83 -12.04
C ALA A 280 12.34 17.80 -11.57
N LEU A 281 11.23 18.23 -10.98
CA LEU A 281 10.11 17.34 -10.62
C LEU A 281 9.39 16.76 -11.85
N VAL A 282 9.36 17.48 -12.97
CA VAL A 282 8.92 16.94 -14.27
C VAL A 282 9.89 15.86 -14.75
N LEU A 283 11.20 16.12 -14.67
CA LEU A 283 12.24 15.15 -15.03
C LEU A 283 12.14 13.87 -14.18
N ASP A 284 11.95 13.97 -12.86
CA ASP A 284 11.76 12.80 -11.99
C ASP A 284 10.59 11.93 -12.47
N ARG A 285 9.49 12.56 -12.88
CA ARG A 285 8.35 11.82 -13.44
C ARG A 285 8.69 11.16 -14.77
N CYS A 286 9.51 11.80 -15.62
CA CYS A 286 10.03 11.19 -16.84
C CYS A 286 10.91 9.98 -16.53
N VAL A 287 11.81 10.09 -15.55
CA VAL A 287 12.68 9.02 -15.06
C VAL A 287 11.86 7.81 -14.58
N ASP A 288 10.81 8.05 -13.79
CA ASP A 288 9.94 7.01 -13.22
C ASP A 288 9.24 6.16 -14.29
N VAL A 289 8.75 6.79 -15.36
CA VAL A 289 7.92 6.13 -16.39
C VAL A 289 8.69 5.71 -17.64
N ASN A 290 9.94 6.16 -17.81
CA ASN A 290 10.78 5.88 -18.98
C ASN A 290 12.05 5.11 -18.61
N CYS A 291 11.89 3.98 -17.95
CA CYS A 291 12.98 3.12 -17.52
C CYS A 291 12.66 1.63 -17.73
N ARG A 292 13.65 0.76 -17.51
CA ARG A 292 13.52 -0.70 -17.59
C ARG A 292 12.75 -1.30 -16.41
N LEU A 293 12.43 -0.50 -15.40
CA LEU A 293 11.64 -0.89 -14.23
C LEU A 293 10.16 -0.51 -14.37
N ALA A 294 9.82 0.30 -15.37
CA ALA A 294 8.44 0.65 -15.69
C ALA A 294 7.73 -0.54 -16.37
N HIS A 295 6.40 -0.58 -16.29
CA HIS A 295 5.61 -1.65 -16.91
C HIS A 295 4.33 -1.13 -17.55
N VAL A 296 3.74 -1.96 -18.42
CA VAL A 296 2.51 -1.61 -19.15
C VAL A 296 1.32 -2.36 -18.58
N ASN A 297 0.30 -1.62 -18.17
CA ASN A 297 -1.00 -2.16 -17.79
C ASN A 297 -1.86 -2.36 -19.05
N THR A 298 -2.04 -3.62 -19.43
CA THR A 298 -2.67 -4.02 -20.70
C THR A 298 -4.18 -3.80 -20.72
N MET A 299 -4.85 -3.52 -19.59
CA MET A 299 -6.29 -3.21 -19.57
C MET A 299 -6.62 -1.82 -20.11
N GLY A 300 -5.66 -0.88 -20.04
CA GLY A 300 -5.83 0.52 -20.45
C GLY A 300 -4.63 1.12 -21.22
N PRO A 301 -3.84 0.28 -21.91
CA PRO A 301 -2.40 0.43 -22.18
C PRO A 301 -1.75 1.62 -21.44
N LYS A 302 -1.82 1.61 -20.11
CA LYS A 302 -1.26 2.67 -19.26
C LYS A 302 0.16 2.29 -18.85
N ILE A 303 1.03 3.28 -18.77
CA ILE A 303 2.38 3.09 -18.23
C ILE A 303 2.32 3.34 -16.74
N GLU A 304 2.83 2.37 -15.99
CA GLU A 304 3.04 2.43 -14.55
C GLU A 304 4.54 2.57 -14.30
N GLY A 305 4.92 3.52 -13.43
CA GLY A 305 6.31 3.86 -13.16
C GLY A 305 7.02 2.84 -12.27
N ALA A 306 8.34 2.96 -12.20
CA ALA A 306 9.20 2.18 -11.30
C ALA A 306 8.75 2.27 -9.83
N SER A 307 8.33 3.47 -9.40
CA SER A 307 7.93 3.76 -8.03
C SER A 307 6.54 3.21 -7.65
N GLY A 308 5.86 2.48 -8.55
CA GLY A 308 4.58 1.84 -8.27
C GLY A 308 4.67 0.67 -7.27
N GLN A 309 5.88 0.24 -6.91
CA GLN A 309 6.16 -0.83 -5.96
C GLN A 309 7.08 -0.29 -4.85
N HIS A 310 7.01 -0.84 -3.63
CA HIS A 310 7.94 -0.52 -2.53
C HIS A 310 9.34 -1.15 -2.71
N ALA A 311 9.75 -1.41 -3.95
CA ALA A 311 11.01 -2.03 -4.35
C ALA A 311 11.33 -1.71 -5.82
N LEU A 312 12.61 -1.60 -6.15
CA LEU A 312 13.08 -1.44 -7.54
C LEU A 312 13.30 -2.81 -8.16
N ASN A 313 12.28 -3.28 -8.87
CA ASN A 313 12.28 -4.58 -9.53
C ASN A 313 12.46 -4.43 -11.04
N LEU A 314 13.39 -5.21 -11.60
CA LEU A 314 13.54 -5.32 -13.04
C LEU A 314 12.29 -5.96 -13.65
N ILE A 315 11.73 -5.32 -14.68
CA ILE A 315 10.58 -5.84 -15.42
C ILE A 315 11.07 -6.48 -16.71
N TRP A 316 10.63 -7.71 -16.99
CA TRP A 316 11.08 -8.49 -18.15
C TRP A 316 10.78 -7.80 -19.49
N ASN A 317 9.65 -7.12 -19.58
CA ASN A 317 9.24 -6.30 -20.70
C ASN A 317 8.75 -4.92 -20.24
N TYR A 318 9.26 -3.85 -20.84
CA TYR A 318 9.12 -2.49 -20.33
C TYR A 318 8.79 -1.50 -21.45
N PRO A 319 8.13 -0.37 -21.14
CA PRO A 319 7.85 0.68 -22.10
C PRO A 319 8.98 1.68 -22.24
N GLU A 320 9.03 2.34 -23.39
CA GLU A 320 9.73 3.60 -23.61
C GLU A 320 8.73 4.58 -24.23
N VAL A 321 8.51 5.71 -23.58
CA VAL A 321 7.64 6.77 -24.12
C VAL A 321 8.45 7.57 -25.13
N ASN A 322 7.81 8.05 -26.19
CA ASN A 322 8.46 8.92 -27.16
C ASN A 322 9.07 10.16 -26.45
N GLY A 323 10.41 10.21 -26.40
CA GLY A 323 11.18 11.22 -25.71
C GLY A 323 11.24 12.57 -26.41
N SER A 324 10.99 12.64 -27.71
CA SER A 324 11.05 13.92 -28.43
C SER A 324 9.81 14.78 -28.22
N SER A 325 8.62 14.17 -28.23
CA SER A 325 7.36 14.93 -28.39
C SER A 325 6.30 14.63 -27.34
N ARG A 326 6.44 13.55 -26.55
CA ARG A 326 5.38 13.09 -25.66
C ARG A 326 5.78 13.05 -24.19
N LEU A 327 6.92 12.44 -23.87
CA LEU A 327 7.30 12.11 -22.50
C LEU A 327 7.30 13.34 -21.57
N TRP A 328 8.02 14.39 -21.96
CA TRP A 328 8.15 15.63 -21.19
C TRP A 328 6.80 16.29 -20.89
N LEU A 329 6.06 16.66 -21.94
CA LEU A 329 4.78 17.37 -21.82
C LEU A 329 3.74 16.54 -21.04
N TRP A 330 3.70 15.23 -21.28
CA TRP A 330 2.79 14.33 -20.55
C TRP A 330 3.12 14.24 -19.05
N CYS A 331 4.41 14.27 -18.70
CA CYS A 331 4.83 14.29 -17.30
C CYS A 331 4.55 15.66 -16.67
N ALA A 332 4.77 16.74 -17.41
CA ALA A 332 4.52 18.10 -16.94
C ALA A 332 3.05 18.33 -16.60
N GLU A 333 2.11 17.93 -17.48
CA GLU A 333 0.66 18.02 -17.23
C GLU A 333 0.25 17.41 -15.88
N LYS A 334 0.93 16.35 -15.43
CA LYS A 334 0.66 15.71 -14.14
C LYS A 334 1.36 16.39 -12.97
N SER A 335 2.60 16.81 -13.16
CA SER A 335 3.42 17.34 -12.06
C SER A 335 3.10 18.79 -11.71
N ILE A 336 2.64 19.61 -12.66
CA ILE A 336 2.44 21.06 -12.45
C ILE A 336 0.97 21.46 -12.29
N SER A 337 0.01 20.62 -12.69
CA SER A 337 -1.42 20.97 -12.69
C SER A 337 -2.03 21.17 -11.30
N ASP A 338 -1.32 20.73 -10.25
CA ASP A 338 -1.75 20.91 -8.86
C ASP A 338 -1.21 22.21 -8.22
N TYR A 339 -0.28 22.94 -8.86
CA TYR A 339 0.31 24.15 -8.28
C TYR A 339 -0.74 25.22 -7.94
N ILE A 340 -1.70 25.48 -8.85
CA ILE A 340 -2.81 26.42 -8.58
C ILE A 340 -3.64 25.94 -7.38
N LYS A 341 -3.92 24.64 -7.27
CA LYS A 341 -4.69 24.09 -6.13
C LYS A 341 -3.94 24.25 -4.82
N LEU A 342 -2.61 24.12 -4.83
CA LEU A 342 -1.78 24.40 -3.66
C LEU A 342 -1.87 25.89 -3.28
N CYS A 343 -1.79 26.79 -4.26
CA CYS A 343 -1.97 28.23 -4.02
C CYS A 343 -3.34 28.54 -3.40
N GLU A 344 -4.40 27.91 -3.89
CA GLU A 344 -5.76 28.01 -3.34
C GLU A 344 -5.83 27.49 -1.90
N LEU A 345 -5.21 26.34 -1.61
CA LEU A 345 -5.16 25.75 -0.27
C LEU A 345 -4.47 26.68 0.74
N PHE A 346 -3.41 27.37 0.31
CA PHE A 346 -2.72 28.35 1.15
C PHE A 346 -3.41 29.73 1.17
N GLY A 347 -4.39 29.96 0.31
CA GLY A 347 -5.15 31.21 0.20
C GLY A 347 -4.39 32.35 -0.49
N THR A 348 -3.35 32.03 -1.26
CA THR A 348 -2.62 33.02 -2.08
C THR A 348 -3.43 33.37 -3.33
N LYS A 349 -3.44 34.65 -3.71
CA LYS A 349 -4.25 35.15 -4.84
C LYS A 349 -3.34 35.68 -5.95
N PRO A 350 -3.82 35.74 -7.21
CA PRO A 350 -3.07 36.42 -8.26
C PRO A 350 -2.71 37.84 -7.83
N HIS A 351 -1.50 38.28 -8.12
CA HIS A 351 -0.97 39.61 -7.73
C HIS A 351 -0.93 39.87 -6.22
N SER A 352 -1.03 38.85 -5.35
CA SER A 352 -0.90 39.02 -3.90
C SER A 352 0.54 39.24 -3.43
N THR A 353 1.52 39.16 -4.33
CA THR A 353 2.89 39.61 -4.08
C THR A 353 2.94 41.14 -4.22
N GLY A 354 2.30 41.84 -3.26
CA GLY A 354 2.43 43.29 -3.16
C GLY A 354 3.89 43.71 -3.07
N LEU A 355 4.19 44.94 -3.51
CA LEU A 355 5.50 45.57 -3.34
C LEU A 355 6.04 45.31 -1.92
N PRO A 356 7.26 44.72 -1.77
CA PRO A 356 7.83 44.43 -0.47
C PRO A 356 7.81 45.68 0.43
N GLY A 357 7.04 45.65 1.52
CA GLY A 357 6.98 46.72 2.53
C GLY A 357 5.74 47.63 2.54
N ILE A 358 4.73 47.44 1.68
CA ILE A 358 3.54 48.31 1.64
C ILE A 358 2.27 47.66 2.20
N GLU A 359 2.06 46.35 2.03
CA GLU A 359 0.90 45.64 2.58
C GLU A 359 1.28 44.80 3.81
N LYS A 360 0.55 44.97 4.92
CA LYS A 360 0.58 44.05 6.07
C LYS A 360 -0.08 42.72 5.65
N TYR A 361 0.67 41.88 4.95
CA TYR A 361 0.40 40.45 4.97
C TYR A 361 0.73 39.96 6.38
N ASP A 362 -0.14 39.15 6.97
CA ASP A 362 0.28 38.23 8.04
C ASP A 362 1.15 37.19 7.34
N PRO A 363 2.49 37.30 7.37
CA PRO A 363 3.33 36.45 6.54
C PRO A 363 3.24 35.06 7.15
N LYS A 364 2.48 34.18 6.51
CA LYS A 364 2.55 32.74 6.79
C LYS A 364 4.00 32.34 6.53
N THR A 365 4.77 32.19 7.60
CA THR A 365 6.17 31.79 7.51
C THR A 365 6.22 30.28 7.56
N ILE A 366 7.00 29.69 6.65
CA ILE A 366 7.33 28.28 6.65
C ILE A 366 8.84 28.14 6.63
N GLN A 367 9.36 27.24 7.46
CA GLN A 367 10.76 26.88 7.46
C GLN A 367 10.88 25.39 7.14
N ILE A 368 11.67 25.07 6.12
CA ILE A 368 11.90 23.70 5.67
C ILE A 368 13.39 23.41 5.82
N ASN A 369 13.73 22.48 6.72
CA ASN A 369 15.10 22.07 6.97
C ASN A 369 15.29 20.58 6.61
N SER A 370 16.47 20.21 6.11
CA SER A 370 16.92 18.82 6.06
C SER A 370 17.80 18.56 7.27
N ALA A 371 17.25 17.91 8.30
CA ALA A 371 17.98 17.58 9.51
C ALA A 371 17.57 16.20 10.00
N SER A 372 18.47 15.53 10.72
CA SER A 372 18.17 14.24 11.31
C SER A 372 17.29 14.41 12.54
N ALA A 373 16.27 13.55 12.67
CA ALA A 373 15.37 13.55 13.81
C ALA A 373 16.07 13.16 15.12
N ASP A 374 17.18 12.41 15.05
CA ASP A 374 18.01 12.03 16.20
C ASP A 374 18.86 13.19 16.78
N SER A 375 18.86 14.35 16.12
CA SER A 375 19.62 15.53 16.55
C SER A 375 19.04 16.82 15.95
N LEU A 376 18.11 17.42 16.69
CA LEU A 376 17.46 18.70 16.39
C LEU A 376 18.21 19.90 16.99
N TYR A 377 19.55 19.92 16.88
CA TYR A 377 20.41 20.93 17.52
C TYR A 377 20.09 22.39 17.14
N HIS A 378 19.43 22.60 16.00
CA HIS A 378 19.00 23.90 15.50
C HIS A 378 17.68 24.40 16.13
N ILE A 379 17.03 23.57 16.96
CA ILE A 379 15.80 23.86 17.68
C ILE A 379 16.10 23.89 19.19
N THR A 380 15.73 24.98 19.84
CA THR A 380 15.93 25.21 21.27
C THR A 380 15.09 24.25 22.12
N ASP A 381 15.58 23.94 23.33
CA ASP A 381 14.82 23.18 24.33
C ASP A 381 13.48 23.86 24.64
N ASN A 382 12.43 23.04 24.82
CA ASN A 382 11.10 23.49 25.21
C ASN A 382 10.55 24.67 24.38
N SER A 383 10.80 24.70 23.07
CA SER A 383 10.38 25.79 22.19
C SER A 383 9.24 25.43 21.24
N VAL A 384 8.92 24.14 21.09
CA VAL A 384 7.93 23.66 20.12
C VAL A 384 6.60 23.38 20.82
N ASP A 385 5.51 23.99 20.33
CA ASP A 385 4.17 23.80 20.90
C ASP A 385 3.56 22.45 20.49
N ALA A 386 3.79 22.04 19.25
CA ALA A 386 3.29 20.76 18.73
C ALA A 386 4.29 20.08 17.79
N ILE A 387 4.40 18.75 17.90
CA ILE A 387 5.16 17.91 16.99
C ILE A 387 4.18 16.99 16.26
N ILE A 388 4.22 16.98 14.93
CA ILE A 388 3.41 16.06 14.09
C ILE A 388 4.41 15.23 13.29
N THR A 389 4.44 13.93 13.54
CA THR A 389 5.46 13.04 12.97
C THR A 389 4.84 11.75 12.43
N ASP A 390 5.33 11.31 11.26
CA ASP A 390 5.03 10.03 10.61
C ASP A 390 6.35 9.27 10.44
N PRO A 391 6.80 8.54 11.48
CA PRO A 391 8.07 7.86 11.44
C PRO A 391 8.05 6.65 10.50
N PRO A 392 9.21 6.24 9.96
CA PRO A 392 9.34 5.02 9.17
C PRO A 392 8.96 3.76 9.97
N TYR A 393 8.48 2.73 9.28
CA TYR A 393 8.01 1.48 9.89
C TYR A 393 8.94 0.29 9.61
N TYR A 394 9.94 0.09 10.47
CA TYR A 394 10.90 -1.03 10.37
C TYR A 394 11.45 -1.20 8.95
N ALA A 395 11.23 -2.36 8.33
CA ALA A 395 11.75 -2.74 7.03
C ALA A 395 10.73 -2.56 5.89
N THR A 396 9.60 -1.89 6.15
CA THR A 396 8.47 -1.81 5.22
C THR A 396 8.86 -1.08 3.93
N ILE A 397 9.58 0.04 4.06
CA ILE A 397 10.11 0.82 2.95
C ILE A 397 11.54 1.24 3.31
N GLN A 398 12.48 1.04 2.38
CA GLN A 398 13.87 1.49 2.49
C GLN A 398 13.99 2.80 1.70
N TYR A 399 13.68 3.93 2.32
CA TYR A 399 13.52 5.22 1.63
C TYR A 399 14.82 5.70 1.01
N ALA A 400 15.95 5.60 1.71
CA ALA A 400 17.24 6.03 1.18
C ALA A 400 17.64 5.20 -0.05
N GLU A 401 17.51 3.87 0.02
CA GLU A 401 17.78 2.98 -1.12
C GLU A 401 16.93 3.34 -2.35
N LEU A 402 15.63 3.52 -2.17
CA LEU A 402 14.72 3.85 -3.28
C LEU A 402 14.92 5.27 -3.80
N SER A 403 15.32 6.20 -2.92
CA SER A 403 15.52 7.61 -3.28
C SER A 403 16.72 7.81 -4.19
N ASP A 404 17.73 6.93 -4.16
CA ASP A 404 18.88 7.02 -5.07
C ASP A 404 18.47 7.07 -6.54
N PHE A 405 17.39 6.36 -6.90
CA PHE A 405 16.84 6.32 -8.25
C PHE A 405 16.48 7.72 -8.79
N PHE A 406 16.03 8.64 -7.93
CA PHE A 406 15.73 10.03 -8.29
C PHE A 406 16.87 10.99 -7.90
N TYR A 407 17.53 10.74 -6.77
CA TYR A 407 18.57 11.59 -6.20
C TYR A 407 19.69 11.88 -7.20
N VAL A 408 20.15 10.86 -7.94
CA VAL A 408 21.21 11.04 -8.95
C VAL A 408 20.79 12.00 -10.07
N TRP A 409 19.52 12.01 -10.47
CA TRP A 409 19.03 12.92 -11.50
C TRP A 409 18.84 14.32 -10.95
N GLN A 410 18.22 14.45 -9.77
CA GLN A 410 18.06 15.73 -9.09
C GLN A 410 19.41 16.39 -8.81
N LYS A 411 20.44 15.63 -8.43
CA LYS A 411 21.80 16.15 -8.24
C LYS A 411 22.36 16.87 -9.48
N ARG A 412 21.97 16.43 -10.68
CA ARG A 412 22.48 16.98 -11.94
C ARG A 412 21.77 18.24 -12.39
N THR A 413 20.55 18.47 -11.91
CA THR A 413 19.73 19.66 -12.24
C THR A 413 19.63 20.64 -11.08
N LEU A 414 19.76 20.17 -9.84
CA LEU A 414 19.57 20.93 -8.61
C LEU A 414 20.83 20.99 -7.72
N GLY A 415 21.94 20.34 -8.07
CA GLY A 415 23.13 20.30 -7.20
C GLY A 415 23.78 21.66 -6.95
N ASP A 416 23.65 22.59 -7.88
CA ASP A 416 24.07 24.00 -7.76
C ASP A 416 22.99 24.90 -7.12
N ILE A 417 21.73 24.45 -7.11
CA ILE A 417 20.59 25.13 -6.49
C ILE A 417 20.52 24.81 -4.98
N PHE A 418 20.69 23.53 -4.63
CA PHE A 418 20.64 23.00 -3.27
C PHE A 418 21.91 22.17 -2.95
N PRO A 419 23.10 22.81 -2.89
CA PRO A 419 24.36 22.09 -2.70
C PRO A 419 24.39 21.24 -1.42
N ASP A 420 23.76 21.72 -0.35
CA ASP A 420 23.70 21.01 0.94
C ASP A 420 22.87 19.72 0.86
N LEU A 421 21.90 19.64 -0.06
CA LEU A 421 21.08 18.43 -0.25
C LEU A 421 21.76 17.39 -1.14
N PHE A 422 22.63 17.82 -2.06
CA PHE A 422 23.20 16.98 -3.12
C PHE A 422 24.73 16.81 -3.02
N PHE A 423 25.30 17.08 -1.84
CA PHE A 423 26.73 16.97 -1.58
C PHE A 423 27.25 15.53 -1.74
N ASN A 424 26.51 14.55 -1.21
CA ASN A 424 26.92 13.15 -1.22
C ASN A 424 26.78 12.50 -2.60
N GLU A 425 27.50 11.41 -2.84
CA GLU A 425 27.36 10.61 -4.08
C GLU A 425 25.97 9.98 -4.20
N LEU A 426 25.50 9.37 -3.11
CA LEU A 426 24.18 8.80 -2.95
C LEU A 426 23.53 9.31 -1.65
N THR A 427 22.27 8.94 -1.41
CA THR A 427 21.59 9.23 -0.15
C THR A 427 22.25 8.52 1.05
N ASP A 428 22.04 9.04 2.25
CA ASP A 428 22.59 8.50 3.50
C ASP A 428 21.74 7.32 3.99
N LYS A 429 22.28 6.09 3.88
CA LYS A 429 21.64 4.85 4.38
C LYS A 429 21.96 4.62 5.86
N ASP A 430 23.00 5.26 6.38
CA ASP A 430 23.50 5.00 7.72
C ASP A 430 22.70 5.72 8.78
N ARG A 431 22.24 6.93 8.49
CA ARG A 431 21.40 7.73 9.39
C ARG A 431 19.90 7.51 9.18
N GLU A 432 19.51 6.69 8.22
CA GLU A 432 18.11 6.33 8.00
C GLU A 432 17.59 5.48 9.18
N ALA A 433 16.43 5.85 9.74
CA ALA A 433 15.77 5.12 10.82
C ALA A 433 14.89 3.99 10.28
N VAL A 434 15.46 3.04 9.54
CA VAL A 434 14.75 1.84 9.03
C VAL A 434 15.49 0.57 9.46
N ALA A 435 14.75 -0.53 9.59
CA ALA A 435 15.35 -1.84 9.78
C ALA A 435 15.83 -2.36 8.41
N ASN A 436 17.11 -2.20 8.12
CA ASN A 436 17.73 -2.64 6.87
C ASN A 436 18.77 -3.76 7.11
N PRO A 437 18.40 -5.04 6.91
CA PRO A 437 19.32 -6.16 7.09
C PRO A 437 20.55 -6.10 6.17
N SER A 438 20.46 -5.43 5.01
CA SER A 438 21.57 -5.35 4.06
C SER A 438 22.80 -4.61 4.60
N ARG A 439 22.59 -3.66 5.52
CA ARG A 439 23.65 -2.90 6.19
C ARG A 439 24.47 -3.73 7.17
N PHE A 440 23.92 -4.85 7.65
CA PHE A 440 24.54 -5.69 8.67
C PHE A 440 25.00 -7.05 8.12
N ARG A 441 25.03 -7.21 6.79
CA ARG A 441 25.61 -8.39 6.14
C ARG A 441 27.07 -8.55 6.57
N ASN A 442 27.51 -9.80 6.75
CA ASN A 442 28.88 -10.16 7.10
C ASN A 442 29.39 -9.66 8.47
N MET A 443 28.52 -9.22 9.38
CA MET A 443 28.92 -8.80 10.74
C MET A 443 29.00 -9.94 11.78
N GLY A 444 28.83 -11.20 11.36
CA GLY A 444 28.97 -12.38 12.21
C GLY A 444 27.77 -12.69 13.12
N GLU A 445 26.80 -11.78 13.24
CA GLU A 445 25.48 -12.01 13.85
C GLU A 445 24.35 -12.03 12.79
N ASN A 446 23.14 -12.39 13.21
CA ASN A 446 21.96 -12.35 12.34
C ASN A 446 21.68 -10.88 11.91
N PRO A 447 21.73 -10.55 10.60
CA PRO A 447 21.54 -9.18 10.12
C PRO A 447 20.18 -8.58 10.44
N GLU A 448 19.11 -9.38 10.49
CA GLU A 448 17.76 -8.89 10.84
C GLU A 448 17.69 -8.42 12.29
N LYS A 449 18.35 -9.16 13.19
CA LYS A 449 18.42 -8.81 14.61
C LYS A 449 19.16 -7.48 14.81
N LEU A 450 20.32 -7.32 14.16
CA LEU A 450 21.10 -6.09 14.25
C LEU A 450 20.36 -4.90 13.63
N ALA A 451 19.67 -5.09 12.50
CA ALA A 451 18.87 -4.07 11.86
C ALA A 451 17.72 -3.56 12.75
N ASN A 452 17.03 -4.47 13.44
CA ASN A 452 15.96 -4.10 14.38
C ASN A 452 16.51 -3.31 15.57
N GLN A 453 17.68 -3.70 16.10
CA GLN A 453 18.34 -2.99 17.20
C GLN A 453 18.79 -1.57 16.80
N ASP A 454 19.35 -1.41 15.61
CA ASP A 454 19.75 -0.10 15.07
C ASP A 454 18.54 0.81 14.86
N TYR A 455 17.45 0.27 14.29
CA TYR A 455 16.17 0.98 14.15
C TYR A 455 15.63 1.44 15.51
N GLU A 456 15.56 0.54 16.49
CA GLU A 456 15.10 0.82 17.85
C GLU A 456 15.92 1.94 18.51
N ALA A 457 17.24 1.88 18.41
CA ALA A 457 18.13 2.90 18.95
C ALA A 457 17.89 4.27 18.31
N LYS A 458 17.76 4.34 16.98
CA LYS A 458 17.50 5.60 16.26
C LYS A 458 16.14 6.19 16.59
N MET A 459 15.11 5.37 16.70
CA MET A 459 13.77 5.82 17.11
C MET A 459 13.78 6.38 18.53
N ALA A 460 14.48 5.71 19.47
CA ALA A 460 14.63 6.22 20.83
C ALA A 460 15.37 7.57 20.88
N LEU A 461 16.45 7.74 20.10
CA LEU A 461 17.16 9.01 19.99
C LEU A 461 16.27 10.12 19.41
N ALA A 462 15.50 9.83 18.36
CA ALA A 462 14.58 10.78 17.77
C ALA A 462 13.50 11.23 18.76
N PHE A 463 12.88 10.29 19.48
CA PHE A 463 11.90 10.64 20.51
C PHE A 463 12.53 11.40 21.68
N GLY A 464 13.79 11.10 22.05
CA GLY A 464 14.53 11.89 23.04
C GLY A 464 14.68 13.36 22.61
N GLU A 465 15.01 13.62 21.35
CA GLU A 465 15.07 14.97 20.81
C GLU A 465 13.70 15.65 20.74
N TYR A 466 12.66 14.90 20.38
CA TYR A 466 11.29 15.41 20.40
C TYR A 466 10.90 15.83 21.83
N TYR A 467 11.26 15.03 22.84
CA TYR A 467 11.04 15.37 24.24
C TYR A 467 11.81 16.63 24.62
N ARG A 468 13.08 16.77 24.22
CA ARG A 468 13.88 17.96 24.51
C ARG A 468 13.25 19.24 23.97
N VAL A 469 12.85 19.25 22.69
CA VAL A 469 12.35 20.46 22.02
C VAL A 469 10.89 20.78 22.33
N LEU A 470 10.07 19.78 22.67
CA LEU A 470 8.66 20.00 23.00
C LEU A 470 8.52 20.77 24.30
N ARG A 471 7.59 21.72 24.36
CA ARG A 471 7.26 22.44 25.61
C ARG A 471 6.69 21.49 26.67
N PRO A 472 6.77 21.84 27.97
CA PRO A 472 6.14 21.07 29.05
C PRO A 472 4.65 20.82 28.85
N ASP A 473 3.92 21.79 28.29
CA ASP A 473 2.48 21.73 27.96
C ASP A 473 2.19 21.34 26.50
N GLY A 474 3.25 21.08 25.72
CA GLY A 474 3.16 20.74 24.31
C GLY A 474 2.51 19.38 24.05
N VAL A 475 2.18 19.13 22.79
CA VAL A 475 1.57 17.88 22.33
C VAL A 475 2.34 17.31 21.14
N MET A 476 2.57 16.01 21.15
CA MET A 476 3.10 15.29 20.00
C MET A 476 2.05 14.34 19.44
N THR A 477 1.85 14.34 18.13
CA THR A 477 1.04 13.35 17.44
C THR A 477 1.95 12.48 16.59
N VAL A 478 1.92 11.17 16.84
CA VAL A 478 2.64 10.16 16.07
C VAL A 478 1.65 9.39 15.21
N GLN A 479 1.83 9.45 13.90
CA GLN A 479 1.10 8.62 12.96
C GLN A 479 1.70 7.21 12.95
N PHE A 480 0.83 6.19 12.96
CA PHE A 480 1.28 4.80 12.92
C PHE A 480 0.35 3.90 12.11
N ASN A 481 0.96 3.13 11.21
CA ASN A 481 0.30 2.19 10.30
C ASN A 481 1.07 0.86 10.26
N HIS A 482 0.93 0.02 11.30
CA HIS A 482 1.51 -1.31 11.26
C HIS A 482 0.56 -2.40 11.78
N LYS A 483 0.52 -3.52 11.05
CA LYS A 483 -0.34 -4.67 11.33
C LYS A 483 0.27 -5.62 12.36
N GLU A 484 1.60 -5.62 12.49
CA GLU A 484 2.27 -6.52 13.43
C GLU A 484 2.37 -5.90 14.82
N SER A 485 1.95 -6.68 15.80
CA SER A 485 2.04 -6.37 17.24
C SER A 485 3.45 -6.01 17.72
N GLY A 486 4.51 -6.60 17.12
CA GLY A 486 5.89 -6.32 17.50
C GLY A 486 6.32 -4.87 17.25
N ALA A 487 5.85 -4.26 16.16
CA ALA A 487 6.19 -2.88 15.85
C ALA A 487 5.50 -1.88 16.81
N TRP A 488 4.29 -2.21 17.25
CA TRP A 488 3.55 -1.46 18.27
C TRP A 488 4.26 -1.46 19.62
N ASP A 489 4.76 -2.62 20.05
CA ASP A 489 5.49 -2.74 21.32
C ASP A 489 6.73 -1.85 21.34
N VAL A 490 7.51 -1.87 20.26
CA VAL A 490 8.73 -1.07 20.17
C VAL A 490 8.47 0.42 20.07
N LEU A 491 7.49 0.84 19.26
CA LEU A 491 7.12 2.26 19.18
C LEU A 491 6.66 2.77 20.56
N ALA A 492 5.74 2.06 21.20
CA ALA A 492 5.20 2.43 22.50
C ALA A 492 6.32 2.47 23.56
N LYS A 493 7.20 1.46 23.57
CA LYS A 493 8.36 1.42 24.47
C LYS A 493 9.28 2.61 24.23
N SER A 494 9.63 2.90 22.98
CA SER A 494 10.54 4.02 22.65
C SER A 494 9.97 5.37 23.08
N LEU A 495 8.65 5.56 22.95
CA LEU A 495 7.95 6.76 23.44
C LEU A 495 8.01 6.88 24.97
N ILE A 496 7.71 5.78 25.67
CA ILE A 496 7.72 5.70 27.14
C ILE A 496 9.14 5.93 27.70
N ASP A 497 10.14 5.30 27.09
CA ASP A 497 11.56 5.41 27.47
C ASP A 497 12.07 6.84 27.25
N ALA A 498 11.62 7.51 26.18
CA ALA A 498 11.90 8.93 25.93
C ALA A 498 11.19 9.90 26.89
N GLY A 499 10.30 9.41 27.75
CA GLY A 499 9.60 10.23 28.75
C GLY A 499 8.21 10.71 28.35
N PHE A 500 7.61 10.14 27.30
CA PHE A 500 6.24 10.48 26.91
C PHE A 500 5.19 9.58 27.59
N GLU A 501 4.07 10.20 27.94
CA GLU A 501 2.80 9.54 28.24
C GLU A 501 1.92 9.60 26.98
N ILE A 502 1.33 8.47 26.61
CA ILE A 502 0.35 8.36 25.53
C ILE A 502 -1.02 8.69 26.11
N THR A 503 -1.61 9.82 25.71
CA THR A 503 -2.85 10.35 26.29
C THR A 503 -4.12 10.01 25.50
N ALA A 504 -3.98 9.70 24.21
CA ALA A 504 -5.08 9.23 23.37
C ALA A 504 -4.57 8.45 22.15
N SER A 505 -5.46 7.67 21.52
CA SER A 505 -5.25 7.09 20.19
C SER A 505 -6.51 7.23 19.34
N TRP A 506 -6.34 7.62 18.09
CA TRP A 506 -7.46 7.79 17.16
C TRP A 506 -7.24 6.96 15.91
N ALA A 507 -8.14 6.04 15.59
CA ALA A 507 -8.15 5.38 14.29
C ALA A 507 -8.84 6.29 13.25
N VAL A 508 -8.12 6.62 12.18
CA VAL A 508 -8.59 7.40 11.04
C VAL A 508 -8.65 6.46 9.84
N SER A 509 -9.83 6.29 9.25
CA SER A 509 -9.98 5.52 8.02
C SER A 509 -9.33 6.28 6.86
N THR A 510 -8.30 5.68 6.25
CA THR A 510 -7.49 6.35 5.22
C THR A 510 -7.70 5.81 3.81
N GLU A 511 -8.55 4.79 3.61
CA GLU A 511 -8.87 4.22 2.29
C GLU A 511 -10.31 4.48 1.84
N ASN A 512 -10.52 4.54 0.52
CA ASN A 512 -11.83 4.74 -0.10
C ASN A 512 -12.68 3.45 0.01
N PRO A 513 -13.82 3.46 0.73
CA PRO A 513 -14.71 2.29 0.88
C PRO A 513 -15.28 1.76 -0.45
N GLN A 514 -15.19 2.51 -1.54
CA GLN A 514 -15.82 2.19 -2.83
C GLN A 514 -15.04 1.20 -3.71
N ASN A 515 -13.82 0.78 -3.33
CA ASN A 515 -13.11 -0.31 -4.03
C ASN A 515 -13.68 -1.68 -3.64
N LEU A 516 -14.91 -1.96 -4.12
CA LEU A 516 -15.70 -3.18 -3.93
C LEU A 516 -15.00 -4.50 -4.32
N HIS A 517 -13.84 -4.45 -5.00
CA HIS A 517 -13.03 -5.63 -5.31
C HIS A 517 -12.23 -6.16 -4.11
N GLN A 518 -12.08 -5.37 -3.04
CA GLN A 518 -11.50 -5.74 -1.75
C GLN A 518 -12.56 -6.18 -0.70
N ALA A 519 -13.85 -6.16 -1.01
CA ALA A 519 -14.92 -6.46 -0.05
C ALA A 519 -14.90 -7.88 0.57
N GLN A 520 -14.04 -8.79 0.08
CA GLN A 520 -13.81 -10.11 0.69
C GLN A 520 -12.44 -10.25 1.39
N LYS A 521 -11.59 -9.23 1.32
CA LYS A 521 -10.27 -9.14 1.94
C LYS A 521 -10.27 -7.93 2.87
N ASN A 522 -10.54 -8.12 4.16
CA ASN A 522 -10.42 -7.02 5.12
C ASN A 522 -8.94 -6.78 5.41
N SER A 523 -8.28 -6.01 4.56
CA SER A 523 -6.98 -5.44 4.88
C SER A 523 -7.19 -4.27 5.83
N VAL A 524 -6.62 -4.34 7.04
CA VAL A 524 -6.61 -3.22 8.01
C VAL A 524 -6.27 -1.91 7.26
N SER A 525 -7.24 -1.01 7.20
CA SER A 525 -7.29 0.18 6.34
C SER A 525 -7.38 1.48 7.15
N SER A 526 -6.97 1.42 8.42
CA SER A 526 -7.05 2.54 9.37
C SER A 526 -5.68 2.91 9.91
N THR A 527 -5.39 4.21 9.87
CA THR A 527 -4.21 4.84 10.44
C THR A 527 -4.47 5.23 11.88
N VAL A 528 -3.57 4.87 12.80
CA VAL A 528 -3.71 5.26 14.20
C VAL A 528 -2.85 6.49 14.49
N LEU A 529 -3.46 7.51 15.07
CA LEU A 529 -2.78 8.71 15.56
C LEU A 529 -2.65 8.61 17.08
N LEU A 530 -1.43 8.49 17.59
CA LEU A 530 -1.12 8.51 19.02
C LEU A 530 -0.86 9.95 19.47
N VAL A 531 -1.58 10.39 20.49
CA VAL A 531 -1.39 11.70 21.11
C VAL A 531 -0.54 11.52 22.36
N CYS A 532 0.65 12.12 22.35
CA CYS A 532 1.67 11.98 23.38
C CYS A 532 1.94 13.33 24.07
N ARG A 533 2.19 13.31 25.37
CA ARG A 533 2.59 14.47 26.18
C ARG A 533 3.77 14.10 27.06
N LYS A 534 4.52 15.08 27.56
CA LYS A 534 5.58 14.80 28.53
C LYS A 534 4.94 14.16 29.77
N ARG A 535 5.43 12.98 30.16
CA ARG A 535 5.06 12.32 31.41
C ARG A 535 5.52 13.16 32.60
N ASP A 536 4.81 13.04 33.72
CA ASP A 536 5.26 13.62 34.99
C ASP A 536 6.68 13.12 35.32
N PRO A 537 7.67 14.03 35.51
CA PRO A 537 9.03 13.64 35.90
C PRO A 537 9.09 12.87 37.23
N ASN A 538 8.05 12.94 38.06
CA ASN A 538 7.94 12.23 39.34
C ASN A 538 7.03 10.99 39.26
N ALA A 539 6.73 10.50 38.06
CA ALA A 539 5.94 9.28 37.86
C ALA A 539 6.51 8.10 38.67
N SER A 540 5.64 7.39 39.39
CA SER A 540 6.05 6.28 40.25
C SER A 540 6.26 4.98 39.48
N GLN A 541 6.80 3.97 40.16
CA GLN A 541 6.70 2.57 39.74
C GLN A 541 5.28 2.05 39.97
N ALA A 542 4.83 1.10 39.16
CA ALA A 542 3.59 0.33 39.38
C ALA A 542 3.83 -1.18 39.28
N TRP A 543 2.90 -1.96 39.83
CA TRP A 543 2.85 -3.42 39.68
C TRP A 543 1.82 -3.82 38.63
N TRP A 544 2.20 -4.74 37.75
CA TRP A 544 1.37 -5.18 36.63
C TRP A 544 0.02 -5.77 37.06
N ASP A 545 0.00 -6.49 38.18
CA ASP A 545 -1.21 -7.14 38.70
C ASP A 545 -2.28 -6.13 39.17
N ASP A 546 -1.86 -4.94 39.61
CA ASP A 546 -2.77 -3.84 39.93
C ASP A 546 -3.19 -3.11 38.64
N LEU A 547 -2.19 -2.81 37.80
CA LEU A 547 -2.34 -2.03 36.58
C LEU A 547 -3.28 -2.69 35.56
N ARG A 548 -3.27 -4.03 35.44
CA ARG A 548 -4.16 -4.76 34.53
C ARG A 548 -5.64 -4.52 34.84
N THR A 549 -5.97 -4.31 36.12
CA THR A 549 -7.34 -4.04 36.58
C THR A 549 -7.71 -2.61 36.21
N GLU A 550 -6.84 -1.65 36.50
CA GLU A 550 -7.01 -0.24 36.11
C GLU A 550 -7.14 -0.07 34.59
N LEU A 551 -6.32 -0.80 33.81
CA LEU A 551 -6.37 -0.80 32.35
C LEU A 551 -7.71 -1.30 31.84
N THR A 552 -8.21 -2.41 32.41
CA THR A 552 -9.51 -2.95 32.04
C THR A 552 -10.62 -1.95 32.41
N GLU A 553 -10.58 -1.38 33.60
CA GLU A 553 -11.51 -0.34 34.05
C GLU A 553 -11.47 0.92 33.17
N ALA A 554 -10.32 1.33 32.65
CA ALA A 554 -10.24 2.46 31.72
C ALA A 554 -10.97 2.20 30.39
N LEU A 555 -11.18 0.93 30.03
CA LEU A 555 -11.89 0.52 28.81
C LEU A 555 -13.39 0.30 29.05
N ILE A 556 -13.73 -0.46 30.09
CA ILE A 556 -15.11 -0.93 30.36
C ILE A 556 -15.77 -0.24 31.55
N GLY A 557 -15.02 0.54 32.33
CA GLY A 557 -15.54 1.29 33.47
C GLY A 557 -16.49 2.40 33.03
N LYS A 558 -17.54 2.62 33.81
CA LYS A 558 -18.57 3.63 33.54
C LYS A 558 -18.00 5.04 33.70
N THR A 559 -18.08 5.87 32.66
CA THR A 559 -17.67 7.28 32.66
C THR A 559 -18.86 8.23 32.58
N ILE A 560 -18.69 9.46 33.09
CA ILE A 560 -19.74 10.50 33.13
C ILE A 560 -19.83 11.21 31.77
N LYS A 561 -21.02 11.22 31.16
CA LYS A 561 -21.35 12.05 30.00
C LYS A 561 -21.81 13.44 30.48
N ARG A 562 -21.03 14.49 30.21
CA ARG A 562 -21.45 15.89 30.48
C ARG A 562 -22.24 16.47 29.31
N SER A 563 -23.11 17.43 29.60
CA SER A 563 -24.07 18.07 28.68
C SER A 563 -23.46 18.89 27.53
N ASP A 564 -22.13 19.05 27.50
CA ASP A 564 -21.39 19.76 26.43
C ASP A 564 -20.82 18.82 25.34
N GLY A 565 -21.04 17.51 25.47
CA GLY A 565 -20.59 16.50 24.51
C GLY A 565 -19.08 16.22 24.52
N LYS A 566 -18.33 16.76 25.51
CA LYS A 566 -16.88 16.56 25.64
C LYS A 566 -16.55 15.64 26.83
N TYR A 567 -15.56 14.77 26.64
CA TYR A 567 -15.12 13.80 27.65
C TYR A 567 -13.74 14.18 28.21
N TYR A 568 -13.60 14.13 29.53
CA TYR A 568 -12.32 14.24 30.25
C TYR A 568 -12.15 13.00 31.16
N PRO A 569 -10.93 12.49 31.38
CA PRO A 569 -10.66 11.53 32.45
C PRO A 569 -11.08 12.12 33.81
N LEU A 570 -11.58 11.28 34.72
CA LEU A 570 -12.01 11.70 36.06
C LEU A 570 -10.96 12.58 36.76
N PRO A 571 -11.32 13.77 37.30
CA PRO A 571 -10.54 14.38 38.37
C PRO A 571 -10.69 13.52 39.61
N THR A 572 -9.59 13.27 40.31
CA THR A 572 -9.49 12.37 41.48
C THR A 572 -10.32 12.79 42.70
N GLN A 573 -11.14 13.86 42.67
CA GLN A 573 -11.95 14.26 43.84
C GLN A 573 -13.29 14.96 43.52
N LYS A 574 -14.36 14.40 44.14
CA LYS A 574 -15.64 14.99 44.62
C LYS A 574 -16.92 15.03 43.74
N LYS A 575 -17.87 14.18 44.19
CA LYS A 575 -19.33 14.36 44.49
C LYS A 575 -20.31 14.93 43.43
N SER A 576 -21.10 13.98 42.89
CA SER A 576 -22.58 13.89 42.80
C SER A 576 -23.43 15.06 42.28
N GLN A 577 -24.10 14.84 41.14
CA GLN A 577 -25.44 15.33 40.82
C GLN A 577 -26.20 14.32 39.91
N GLU A 578 -27.53 14.27 40.03
CA GLU A 578 -28.42 13.13 39.74
C GLU A 578 -28.85 12.89 38.27
N ASP A 579 -28.27 13.55 37.27
CA ASP A 579 -28.68 13.38 35.86
C ASP A 579 -27.48 13.11 34.92
N GLU A 580 -26.64 12.11 35.24
CA GLU A 580 -25.47 11.75 34.44
C GLU A 580 -25.64 10.34 33.83
N GLU A 581 -25.68 10.26 32.49
CA GLU A 581 -25.68 9.00 31.74
C GLU A 581 -24.27 8.39 31.77
N TYR A 582 -24.17 7.14 32.19
CA TYR A 582 -22.90 6.44 32.39
C TYR A 582 -22.61 5.52 31.20
N ILE A 583 -21.62 5.83 30.37
CA ILE A 583 -21.16 4.97 29.28
C ILE A 583 -19.67 4.61 29.43
N SER A 584 -19.29 3.41 29.03
CA SER A 584 -17.88 3.00 28.98
C SER A 584 -17.14 3.63 27.79
N LYS A 585 -15.80 3.60 27.81
CA LYS A 585 -15.01 4.11 26.68
C LYS A 585 -15.25 3.30 25.40
N LEU A 586 -15.43 1.98 25.52
CA LEU A 586 -15.75 1.13 24.38
C LEU A 586 -17.14 1.44 23.81
N GLU A 587 -18.16 1.63 24.66
CA GLU A 587 -19.50 2.03 24.21
C GLU A 587 -19.47 3.37 23.47
N TRP A 588 -18.73 4.35 24.00
CA TRP A 588 -18.56 5.64 23.36
C TRP A 588 -17.92 5.54 21.97
N LEU A 589 -16.88 4.71 21.81
CA LEU A 589 -16.22 4.50 20.52
C LEU A 589 -17.22 3.95 19.49
N GLU A 590 -18.02 2.96 19.89
CA GLU A 590 -19.06 2.38 19.03
C GLU A 590 -20.17 3.38 18.67
N GLU A 591 -20.66 4.17 19.63
CA GLU A 591 -21.67 5.22 19.38
C GLU A 591 -21.19 6.26 18.34
N ASN A 592 -19.87 6.40 18.16
CA ASN A 592 -19.25 7.27 17.18
C ASN A 592 -18.83 6.53 15.88
N GLY A 593 -19.33 5.32 15.67
CA GLY A 593 -19.08 4.53 14.46
C GLY A 593 -17.71 3.84 14.39
N ILE A 594 -17.00 3.74 15.52
CA ILE A 594 -15.74 3.00 15.60
C ILE A 594 -16.04 1.56 16.03
N GLU A 595 -16.15 0.67 15.04
CA GLU A 595 -16.52 -0.74 15.23
C GLU A 595 -15.45 -1.69 14.65
N GLY A 596 -15.68 -3.00 14.80
CA GLY A 596 -14.80 -4.04 14.27
C GLY A 596 -13.34 -3.89 14.71
N ILE A 597 -12.40 -4.09 13.80
CA ILE A 597 -10.96 -3.94 14.08
C ILE A 597 -10.55 -2.52 14.53
N ASN A 598 -11.29 -1.49 14.12
CA ASN A 598 -10.98 -0.10 14.49
C ASN A 598 -11.26 0.17 15.97
N LEU A 599 -12.20 -0.56 16.57
CA LEU A 599 -12.45 -0.52 18.01
C LEU A 599 -11.22 -1.03 18.77
N TYR A 600 -10.62 -2.14 18.32
CA TYR A 600 -9.39 -2.68 18.92
C TYR A 600 -8.24 -1.67 18.88
N LEU A 601 -8.00 -1.07 17.72
CA LEU A 601 -6.95 -0.09 17.53
C LEU A 601 -7.17 1.19 18.35
N SER A 602 -8.40 1.69 18.42
CA SER A 602 -8.73 2.92 19.16
C SER A 602 -8.74 2.72 20.68
N ALA A 603 -8.94 1.49 21.15
CA ALA A 603 -8.87 1.13 22.56
C ALA A 603 -7.43 1.01 23.09
N PHE A 604 -6.43 0.86 22.21
CA PHE A 604 -5.04 0.82 22.63
C PHE A 604 -4.57 2.13 23.29
N GLY A 605 -5.03 3.29 22.85
CA GLY A 605 -4.66 4.58 23.46
C GLY A 605 -5.07 4.69 24.92
N PRO A 606 -6.35 4.48 25.30
CA PRO A 606 -6.77 4.43 26.70
C PRO A 606 -5.97 3.44 27.55
N ALA A 607 -5.69 2.25 27.01
CA ALA A 607 -4.89 1.25 27.72
C ALA A 607 -3.42 1.67 27.89
N LEU A 608 -2.82 2.18 26.81
CA LEU A 608 -1.48 2.74 26.84
C LEU A 608 -1.40 4.00 27.70
N ASN A 609 -2.49 4.73 27.90
CA ASN A 609 -2.51 5.86 28.80
C ASN A 609 -2.32 5.42 30.25
N VAL A 610 -3.06 4.40 30.69
CA VAL A 610 -2.84 3.80 32.01
C VAL A 610 -1.41 3.27 32.12
N PHE A 611 -0.92 2.59 31.08
CA PHE A 611 0.42 2.00 31.07
C PHE A 611 1.55 3.03 31.11
N SER A 612 1.48 4.06 30.27
CA SER A 612 2.57 5.03 30.07
C SER A 612 2.65 6.12 31.14
N ARG A 613 1.67 6.24 32.04
CA ARG A 613 1.71 7.18 33.18
C ARG A 613 2.83 6.88 34.17
N TYR A 614 3.21 5.60 34.29
CA TYR A 614 4.22 5.16 35.24
C TYR A 614 5.61 5.16 34.60
N GLN A 615 6.64 5.34 35.42
CA GLN A 615 8.03 5.32 34.94
C GLN A 615 8.50 3.90 34.64
N THR A 616 8.13 2.94 35.50
CA THR A 616 8.51 1.53 35.38
C THR A 616 7.37 0.66 35.87
N ILE A 617 7.11 -0.46 35.19
CA ILE A 617 6.08 -1.42 35.57
C ILE A 617 6.73 -2.76 35.76
N LEU A 618 6.58 -3.36 36.94
CA LEU A 618 7.15 -4.68 37.25
C LEU A 618 6.05 -5.73 37.41
N ASP A 619 6.33 -6.97 37.01
CA ASP A 619 5.48 -8.10 37.38
C ASP A 619 5.89 -8.69 38.74
N SER A 620 5.13 -9.67 39.23
CA SER A 620 5.35 -10.28 40.55
C SER A 620 6.72 -10.97 40.71
N SER A 621 7.45 -11.21 39.62
CA SER A 621 8.83 -11.71 39.66
C SER A 621 9.89 -10.61 39.77
N GLY A 622 9.48 -9.34 39.69
CA GLY A 622 10.36 -8.17 39.71
C GLY A 622 10.89 -7.78 38.32
N GLU A 623 10.45 -8.45 37.26
CA GLU A 623 10.86 -8.18 35.89
C GLU A 623 10.01 -7.07 35.26
N GLU A 624 10.66 -6.25 34.42
CA GLU A 624 9.98 -5.13 33.74
C GLU A 624 8.97 -5.64 32.70
N VAL A 625 7.77 -5.08 32.74
CA VAL A 625 6.71 -5.38 31.80
C VAL A 625 6.77 -4.45 30.60
N ARG A 626 6.77 -5.04 29.40
CA ARG A 626 6.71 -4.30 28.13
C ARG A 626 5.26 -3.95 27.72
N PRO A 627 5.06 -2.89 26.92
CA PRO A 627 3.75 -2.51 26.38
C PRO A 627 2.97 -3.65 25.69
N GLU A 628 3.66 -4.65 25.14
CA GLU A 628 3.04 -5.85 24.56
C GLU A 628 2.01 -6.49 25.49
N LYS A 629 2.31 -6.62 26.81
CA LYS A 629 1.36 -7.19 27.77
C LYS A 629 0.10 -6.32 27.89
N ALA A 630 0.21 -5.00 27.81
CA ALA A 630 -0.92 -4.08 27.81
C ALA A 630 -1.83 -4.27 26.58
N PHE A 631 -1.25 -4.45 25.39
CA PHE A 631 -2.02 -4.76 24.19
C PHE A 631 -2.75 -6.10 24.29
N GLN A 632 -2.08 -7.11 24.84
CA GLN A 632 -2.70 -8.43 25.06
C GLN A 632 -3.89 -8.35 26.01
N GLU A 633 -3.76 -7.67 27.15
CA GLU A 633 -4.89 -7.49 28.08
C GLU A 633 -6.00 -6.62 27.47
N THR A 634 -5.65 -5.59 26.69
CA THR A 634 -6.64 -4.78 25.96
C THR A 634 -7.48 -5.62 25.01
N ARG A 635 -6.82 -6.46 24.19
CA ARG A 635 -7.53 -7.36 23.26
C ARG A 635 -8.45 -8.33 24.00
N LYS A 636 -8.00 -8.89 25.14
CA LYS A 636 -8.85 -9.75 25.99
C LYS A 636 -10.06 -9.00 26.52
N ALA A 637 -9.87 -7.78 27.04
CA ALA A 637 -10.96 -6.96 27.55
C ALA A 637 -12.01 -6.67 26.48
N ILE A 638 -11.57 -6.30 25.27
CA ILE A 638 -12.46 -6.01 24.13
C ILE A 638 -13.17 -7.29 23.66
N ALA A 639 -12.46 -8.39 23.47
CA ALA A 639 -13.05 -9.66 23.07
C ALA A 639 -14.16 -10.09 24.04
N ASN A 640 -13.88 -10.01 25.35
CA ASN A 640 -14.86 -10.32 26.40
C ASN A 640 -16.04 -9.34 26.39
N TYR A 641 -15.79 -8.04 26.27
CA TYR A 641 -16.82 -7.01 26.19
C TYR A 641 -17.73 -7.23 24.97
N ARG A 642 -17.15 -7.38 23.78
CA ARG A 642 -17.87 -7.63 22.53
C ARG A 642 -18.68 -8.90 22.60
N PHE A 643 -18.08 -9.98 23.08
CA PHE A 643 -18.78 -11.26 23.16
C PHE A 643 -19.97 -11.19 24.12
N ARG A 644 -19.81 -10.57 25.30
CA ARG A 644 -20.93 -10.35 26.24
C ARG A 644 -22.02 -9.48 25.62
N LYS A 645 -21.66 -8.43 24.88
CA LYS A 645 -22.62 -7.53 24.21
C LYS A 645 -23.41 -8.24 23.12
N LEU A 646 -22.75 -9.08 22.31
CA LEU A 646 -23.40 -9.87 21.26
C LEU A 646 -24.33 -10.94 21.83
N VAL A 647 -23.88 -11.61 22.90
CA VAL A 647 -24.58 -12.72 23.53
C VAL A 647 -25.66 -12.25 24.49
N GLU A 648 -25.61 -11.04 25.08
CA GLU A 648 -26.62 -10.45 26.00
C GLU A 648 -27.10 -11.38 27.15
N THR A 649 -26.38 -12.47 27.41
CA THR A 649 -26.66 -13.49 28.44
C THR A 649 -25.35 -13.93 29.08
N ASP A 650 -25.42 -14.85 30.04
CA ASP A 650 -24.22 -15.49 30.57
C ASP A 650 -23.42 -16.14 29.43
N THR A 651 -22.13 -15.84 29.37
CA THR A 651 -21.19 -16.39 28.38
C THR A 651 -20.65 -17.76 28.80
N SER A 652 -20.97 -18.21 30.02
CA SER A 652 -20.58 -19.52 30.54
C SER A 652 -21.12 -20.64 29.66
N GLY A 653 -20.22 -21.54 29.23
CA GLY A 653 -20.56 -22.69 28.39
C GLY A 653 -20.27 -22.52 26.90
N PHE A 654 -19.93 -21.32 26.42
CA PHE A 654 -19.39 -21.14 25.07
C PHE A 654 -17.94 -21.61 25.00
N ASP A 655 -17.65 -22.53 24.08
CA ASP A 655 -16.28 -23.00 23.86
C ASP A 655 -15.41 -21.92 23.17
N PRO A 656 -14.09 -21.85 23.45
CA PRO A 656 -13.22 -20.82 22.89
C PRO A 656 -13.16 -20.79 21.35
N LEU A 657 -13.38 -21.94 20.69
CA LEU A 657 -13.35 -22.02 19.23
C LEU A 657 -14.56 -21.32 18.62
N THR A 658 -15.75 -21.52 19.20
CA THR A 658 -16.98 -20.84 18.80
C THR A 658 -16.91 -19.35 19.11
N GLN A 659 -16.42 -18.97 20.29
CA GLN A 659 -16.23 -17.55 20.64
C GLN A 659 -15.33 -16.86 19.61
N TRP A 660 -14.19 -17.49 19.28
CA TRP A 660 -13.27 -16.98 18.27
C TRP A 660 -13.92 -16.86 16.90
N TYR A 661 -14.68 -17.86 16.44
CA TYR A 661 -15.36 -17.81 15.14
C TYR A 661 -16.33 -16.64 15.03
N LEU A 662 -17.15 -16.41 16.05
CA LEU A 662 -18.13 -15.32 16.07
C LEU A 662 -17.43 -13.95 16.16
N LEU A 663 -16.43 -13.82 17.02
CA LEU A 663 -15.65 -12.59 17.14
C LEU A 663 -14.80 -12.31 15.90
N ALA A 664 -14.36 -13.32 15.16
CA ALA A 664 -13.65 -13.12 13.89
C ALA A 664 -14.58 -12.51 12.84
N TRP A 665 -15.85 -12.93 12.78
CA TRP A 665 -16.84 -12.28 11.93
C TRP A 665 -17.15 -10.85 12.39
N ASP A 666 -17.33 -10.63 13.69
CA ASP A 666 -17.57 -9.30 14.28
C ASP A 666 -16.41 -8.32 14.01
N ALA A 667 -15.17 -8.76 14.23
CA ALA A 667 -14.00 -7.91 14.10
C ALA A 667 -13.60 -7.65 12.64
N PHE A 668 -13.65 -8.70 11.80
CA PHE A 668 -13.11 -8.64 10.43
C PHE A 668 -14.17 -8.48 9.35
N GLY A 669 -15.42 -8.89 9.56
CA GLY A 669 -16.49 -8.73 8.57
C GLY A 669 -16.19 -9.31 7.18
N ALA A 670 -15.23 -10.24 7.07
CA ALA A 670 -14.75 -10.77 5.81
C ALA A 670 -14.26 -12.21 5.98
N ARG A 671 -14.31 -12.98 4.89
CA ARG A 671 -13.86 -14.38 4.88
C ARG A 671 -12.33 -14.50 4.83
N GLU A 672 -11.62 -13.56 4.21
CA GLU A 672 -10.15 -13.51 4.17
C GLU A 672 -9.65 -12.28 4.94
N PHE A 673 -8.68 -12.48 5.83
CA PHE A 673 -8.11 -11.46 6.72
C PHE A 673 -6.64 -11.78 7.07
N PRO A 674 -5.87 -10.84 7.63
CA PRO A 674 -4.47 -11.04 7.99
C PRO A 674 -4.26 -12.17 9.02
N PHE A 675 -3.20 -12.94 8.85
CA PHE A 675 -2.89 -14.08 9.73
C PHE A 675 -2.53 -13.67 11.16
N ASP A 676 -1.77 -12.57 11.34
CA ASP A 676 -1.39 -12.14 12.69
C ASP A 676 -2.61 -11.66 13.49
N GLU A 677 -3.57 -10.97 12.86
CA GLU A 677 -4.80 -10.55 13.56
C GLU A 677 -5.64 -11.77 14.04
N ALA A 678 -5.73 -12.80 13.20
CA ALA A 678 -6.34 -14.08 13.57
C ALA A 678 -5.67 -14.71 14.80
N ARG A 679 -4.33 -14.67 14.82
CA ARG A 679 -3.50 -15.14 15.93
C ARG A 679 -3.71 -14.32 17.20
N GLN A 680 -3.74 -12.99 17.09
CA GLN A 680 -3.96 -12.10 18.24
C GLN A 680 -5.35 -12.33 18.86
N LEU A 681 -6.38 -12.52 18.03
CA LEU A 681 -7.72 -12.86 18.52
C LEU A 681 -7.75 -14.24 19.20
N ALA A 682 -7.03 -15.24 18.66
CA ALA A 682 -6.95 -16.58 19.26
C ALA A 682 -6.32 -16.53 20.67
N LEU A 683 -5.24 -15.74 20.82
CA LEU A 683 -4.61 -15.50 22.11
C LEU A 683 -5.53 -14.76 23.09
N ALA A 684 -6.33 -13.81 22.60
CA ALA A 684 -7.25 -13.03 23.43
C ALA A 684 -8.45 -13.83 23.95
N VAL A 685 -8.99 -14.75 23.14
CA VAL A 685 -10.19 -15.51 23.49
C VAL A 685 -9.87 -16.74 24.35
N GLY A 686 -8.92 -17.57 23.92
CA GLY A 686 -8.68 -18.88 24.55
C GLY A 686 -7.22 -19.23 24.77
N GLY A 687 -6.27 -18.36 24.41
CA GLY A 687 -4.84 -18.62 24.56
C GLY A 687 -4.32 -19.78 23.71
N PHE A 688 -5.07 -20.22 22.69
CA PHE A 688 -4.69 -21.34 21.82
C PHE A 688 -3.93 -20.86 20.58
N ASN A 689 -3.21 -21.77 19.92
CA ASN A 689 -2.40 -21.41 18.76
C ASN A 689 -3.27 -21.33 17.50
N VAL A 690 -3.10 -20.27 16.71
CA VAL A 690 -3.77 -20.13 15.40
C VAL A 690 -3.48 -21.31 14.47
N SER A 691 -2.34 -22.01 14.63
CA SER A 691 -2.04 -23.23 13.89
C SER A 691 -3.05 -24.36 14.15
N ASP A 692 -3.66 -24.37 15.33
CA ASP A 692 -4.67 -25.35 15.72
C ASP A 692 -5.97 -25.11 14.96
N LEU A 693 -6.25 -23.86 14.58
CA LEU A 693 -7.36 -23.50 13.70
C LEU A 693 -7.19 -24.05 12.28
N VAL A 694 -5.95 -24.22 11.81
CA VAL A 694 -5.63 -24.78 10.50
C VAL A 694 -5.63 -26.31 10.55
N LYS A 695 -4.90 -26.88 11.51
CA LYS A 695 -4.58 -28.32 11.55
C LYS A 695 -5.63 -29.15 12.27
N THR A 696 -6.13 -28.66 13.40
CA THR A 696 -6.95 -29.43 14.34
C THR A 696 -8.43 -29.19 14.09
N SER A 697 -8.91 -27.96 14.30
CA SER A 697 -10.34 -27.64 14.12
C SER A 697 -10.72 -27.37 12.66
N LYS A 698 -9.72 -27.18 11.79
CA LYS A 698 -9.87 -26.96 10.34
C LYS A 698 -10.91 -25.87 10.07
N LEU A 699 -10.85 -24.78 10.82
CA LEU A 699 -11.76 -23.64 10.72
C LEU A 699 -11.26 -22.61 9.69
N ILE A 700 -9.95 -22.52 9.52
CA ILE A 700 -9.29 -21.63 8.56
C ILE A 700 -8.34 -22.39 7.64
N ASP A 701 -8.03 -21.78 6.49
CA ASP A 701 -6.84 -22.07 5.69
C ASP A 701 -5.85 -20.91 5.82
N SER A 702 -4.56 -21.16 5.64
CA SER A 702 -3.51 -20.13 5.75
C SER A 702 -2.68 -20.06 4.48
N ALA A 703 -2.46 -18.85 3.97
CA ALA A 703 -1.52 -18.53 2.90
C ALA A 703 -0.49 -17.50 3.41
N SER A 704 0.54 -17.17 2.63
CA SER A 704 1.58 -16.22 3.04
C SER A 704 0.96 -14.87 3.45
N GLY A 705 1.00 -14.54 4.75
CA GLY A 705 0.50 -13.29 5.33
C GLY A 705 -1.01 -13.20 5.60
N THR A 706 -1.84 -14.12 5.09
CA THR A 706 -3.31 -14.09 5.25
C THR A 706 -3.88 -15.45 5.64
N CYS A 707 -5.07 -15.44 6.22
CA CYS A 707 -5.88 -16.65 6.43
C CYS A 707 -7.31 -16.44 5.94
N LYS A 708 -7.99 -17.57 5.69
CA LYS A 708 -9.34 -17.59 5.15
C LYS A 708 -10.22 -18.55 5.95
N LEU A 709 -11.38 -18.08 6.40
CA LEU A 709 -12.42 -18.95 6.98
C LEU A 709 -12.91 -19.95 5.92
N LEU A 710 -12.82 -21.24 6.24
CA LEU A 710 -13.33 -22.30 5.39
C LEU A 710 -14.87 -22.30 5.41
N THR A 711 -15.49 -22.60 4.28
CA THR A 711 -16.95 -22.77 4.23
C THR A 711 -17.36 -24.07 4.93
N PRO A 712 -18.62 -24.18 5.41
CA PRO A 712 -19.17 -25.41 5.98
C PRO A 712 -18.90 -26.64 5.12
N GLN A 713 -19.13 -26.54 3.81
CA GLN A 713 -18.84 -27.61 2.85
C GLN A 713 -17.36 -27.97 2.73
N GLN A 714 -16.45 -26.99 2.80
CA GLN A 714 -15.01 -27.27 2.84
C GLN A 714 -14.59 -27.97 4.13
N ARG A 715 -15.14 -27.55 5.28
CA ARG A 715 -14.88 -28.17 6.58
C ARG A 715 -15.42 -29.59 6.66
N LEU A 716 -16.60 -29.85 6.11
CA LEU A 716 -17.17 -31.20 5.97
C LEU A 716 -16.26 -32.10 5.12
N LYS A 717 -15.83 -31.64 3.95
CA LYS A 717 -14.87 -32.37 3.09
C LYS A 717 -13.54 -32.65 3.79
N LYS A 718 -13.04 -31.71 4.60
CA LYS A 718 -11.84 -31.90 5.41
C LYS A 718 -12.09 -32.75 6.67
N ARG A 719 -13.30 -33.27 6.90
CA ARG A 719 -13.71 -34.05 8.09
C ARG A 719 -13.43 -33.30 9.39
N ALA A 720 -13.87 -32.05 9.46
CA ALA A 720 -13.84 -31.26 10.70
C ALA A 720 -14.98 -31.68 11.66
N PHE A 721 -16.14 -32.02 11.10
CA PHE A 721 -17.33 -32.51 11.79
C PHE A 721 -18.02 -33.59 10.93
N SER A 722 -19.04 -34.25 11.50
CA SER A 722 -19.90 -35.21 10.78
C SER A 722 -21.32 -34.65 10.61
N VAL A 723 -22.01 -35.01 9.53
CA VAL A 723 -23.45 -34.75 9.34
C VAL A 723 -24.31 -35.99 9.59
N ASN A 724 -23.68 -37.12 9.93
CA ASN A 724 -24.38 -38.33 10.33
C ASN A 724 -24.76 -38.22 11.83
N PRO A 725 -26.06 -38.22 12.20
CA PRO A 725 -26.49 -38.05 13.58
C PRO A 725 -25.85 -39.04 14.57
N SER A 726 -25.55 -40.26 14.13
CA SER A 726 -24.95 -41.31 14.99
C SER A 726 -23.46 -41.09 15.27
N GLU A 727 -22.79 -40.29 14.45
CA GLU A 727 -21.35 -39.98 14.54
C GLU A 727 -21.10 -38.53 14.96
N PHE A 728 -22.14 -37.70 15.01
CA PHE A 728 -22.04 -36.30 15.36
C PHE A 728 -21.82 -36.12 16.86
N SER A 729 -20.82 -35.31 17.20
CA SER A 729 -20.55 -34.87 18.57
C SER A 729 -20.48 -33.36 18.60
N LEU A 730 -21.30 -32.74 19.44
CA LEU A 730 -21.29 -31.30 19.67
C LEU A 730 -20.17 -30.91 20.65
N THR A 731 -18.92 -31.13 20.24
CA THR A 731 -17.75 -30.70 21.03
C THR A 731 -17.58 -29.18 20.98
N TYR A 732 -17.82 -28.58 19.80
CA TYR A 732 -17.78 -27.15 19.58
C TYR A 732 -19.09 -26.70 18.92
N LEU A 733 -19.70 -25.63 19.43
CA LEU A 733 -21.01 -25.15 18.93
C LEU A 733 -20.96 -24.74 17.45
N VAL A 734 -19.82 -24.19 16.99
CA VAL A 734 -19.57 -23.86 15.58
C VAL A 734 -19.65 -25.06 14.64
N ASP A 735 -19.35 -26.27 15.12
CA ASP A 735 -19.46 -27.50 14.32
C ASP A 735 -20.92 -27.89 14.09
N GLY A 736 -21.78 -27.69 15.09
CA GLY A 736 -23.23 -27.81 14.91
C GLY A 736 -23.76 -26.79 13.91
N LEU A 737 -23.26 -25.55 13.96
CA LEU A 737 -23.69 -24.47 13.08
C LEU A 737 -23.33 -24.80 11.62
N HIS A 738 -22.10 -25.27 11.39
CA HIS A 738 -21.65 -25.65 10.06
C HIS A 738 -22.28 -26.97 9.57
N ALA A 739 -22.61 -27.90 10.47
CA ALA A 739 -23.33 -29.12 10.11
C ALA A 739 -24.73 -28.81 9.56
N ILE A 740 -25.52 -27.96 10.23
CA ILE A 740 -26.86 -27.61 9.74
C ILE A 740 -26.81 -26.84 8.41
N ILE A 741 -25.79 -25.98 8.22
CA ILE A 741 -25.62 -25.25 6.96
C ILE A 741 -25.24 -26.20 5.83
N ALA A 742 -24.30 -27.11 6.07
CA ALA A 742 -23.86 -28.07 5.06
C ALA A 742 -25.00 -29.02 4.63
N ILE A 743 -25.83 -29.48 5.58
CA ILE A 743 -27.01 -30.31 5.29
C ILE A 743 -28.04 -29.51 4.47
N TYR A 744 -28.31 -28.26 4.83
CA TYR A 744 -29.26 -27.42 4.08
C TYR A 744 -28.82 -27.22 2.62
N GLU A 745 -27.52 -26.98 2.38
CA GLU A 745 -26.97 -26.79 1.04
C GLU A 745 -27.20 -28.01 0.11
N GLU A 746 -27.23 -29.22 0.67
CA GLU A 746 -27.41 -30.46 -0.11
C GLU A 746 -28.87 -30.95 -0.15
N GLU A 747 -29.59 -30.84 0.96
CA GLU A 747 -30.87 -31.55 1.15
C GLU A 747 -32.03 -30.65 1.64
N GLY A 748 -31.78 -29.37 1.93
CA GLY A 748 -32.80 -28.39 2.34
C GLY A 748 -33.26 -28.48 3.81
N VAL A 749 -34.41 -27.89 4.14
CA VAL A 749 -34.87 -27.65 5.52
C VAL A 749 -35.24 -28.95 6.29
N THR A 750 -35.96 -29.88 5.64
CA THR A 750 -36.51 -31.05 6.36
C THR A 750 -35.42 -31.94 6.97
N PRO A 751 -34.31 -32.25 6.28
CA PRO A 751 -33.21 -33.03 6.86
C PRO A 751 -32.48 -32.28 7.98
N VAL A 752 -32.36 -30.96 7.91
CA VAL A 752 -31.82 -30.13 9.00
C VAL A 752 -32.66 -30.29 10.26
N ARG A 753 -33.99 -30.17 10.16
CA ARG A 753 -34.90 -30.34 11.30
C ARG A 753 -34.70 -31.70 11.97
N ARG A 754 -34.71 -32.79 11.17
CA ARG A 754 -34.49 -34.15 11.68
C ARG A 754 -33.12 -34.30 12.33
N PHE A 755 -32.07 -33.77 11.72
CA PHE A 755 -30.72 -33.82 12.28
C PHE A 755 -30.66 -33.11 13.64
N MET A 756 -31.24 -31.92 13.75
CA MET A 756 -31.27 -31.15 15.00
C MET A 756 -32.07 -31.85 16.09
N GLU A 757 -33.19 -32.51 15.76
CA GLU A 757 -33.99 -33.27 16.71
C GLU A 757 -33.21 -34.48 17.27
N VAL A 758 -32.61 -35.28 16.38
CA VAL A 758 -31.89 -36.50 16.77
C VAL A 758 -30.62 -36.18 17.58
N THR A 759 -29.94 -35.09 17.25
CA THR A 759 -28.70 -34.67 17.93
C THR A 759 -28.96 -33.82 19.17
N GLY A 760 -30.21 -33.46 19.47
CA GLY A 760 -30.57 -32.62 20.61
C GLY A 760 -30.23 -31.13 20.45
N LEU A 761 -29.89 -30.67 19.25
CA LEU A 761 -29.59 -29.26 18.98
C LEU A 761 -30.81 -28.34 19.15
N VAL A 762 -32.02 -28.85 18.90
CA VAL A 762 -33.27 -28.06 19.06
C VAL A 762 -33.45 -27.56 20.51
N SER A 763 -33.09 -28.38 21.48
CA SER A 763 -33.23 -28.08 22.91
C SER A 763 -32.00 -27.40 23.51
N ASN A 764 -30.92 -27.20 22.76
CA ASN A 764 -29.69 -26.59 23.24
C ASN A 764 -29.76 -25.05 23.10
N ASP A 765 -29.95 -24.35 24.23
CA ASP A 765 -30.10 -22.89 24.23
C ASP A 765 -28.80 -22.15 23.85
N LEU A 766 -27.62 -22.69 24.21
CA LEU A 766 -26.33 -22.13 23.77
C LEU A 766 -26.16 -22.25 22.25
N PHE A 767 -26.63 -23.33 21.66
CA PHE A 767 -26.63 -23.51 20.21
C PHE A 767 -27.57 -22.52 19.51
N MET A 768 -28.78 -22.34 20.03
CA MET A 768 -29.71 -21.33 19.48
C MET A 768 -29.13 -19.92 19.59
N ARG A 769 -28.45 -19.60 20.70
CA ARG A 769 -27.77 -18.32 20.85
C ARG A 769 -26.58 -18.17 19.89
N THR A 770 -25.88 -19.27 19.57
CA THR A 770 -24.83 -19.28 18.53
C THR A 770 -25.40 -18.91 17.16
N ILE A 771 -26.57 -19.44 16.78
CA ILE A 771 -27.27 -19.05 15.54
C ILE A 771 -27.63 -17.56 15.56
N GLU A 772 -28.17 -17.06 16.67
CA GLU A 772 -28.53 -15.66 16.81
C GLU A 772 -27.32 -14.73 16.62
N VAL A 773 -26.22 -15.00 17.33
CA VAL A 773 -25.02 -14.18 17.21
C VAL A 773 -24.43 -14.28 15.80
N ALA A 774 -24.39 -15.48 15.20
CA ALA A 774 -23.92 -15.67 13.83
C ALA A 774 -24.70 -14.79 12.83
N LEU A 775 -26.03 -14.72 12.96
CA LEU A 775 -26.88 -13.85 12.12
C LEU A 775 -26.63 -12.35 12.34
N LYS A 776 -26.21 -11.94 13.54
CA LYS A 776 -25.82 -10.56 13.86
C LYS A 776 -24.45 -10.18 13.27
N VAL A 777 -23.46 -11.08 13.33
CA VAL A 777 -22.06 -10.76 13.00
C VAL A 777 -21.65 -11.10 11.57
N ILE A 778 -22.31 -12.06 10.90
CA ILE A 778 -21.97 -12.40 9.52
C ILE A 778 -22.59 -11.34 8.58
N PRO A 779 -21.79 -10.67 7.74
CA PRO A 779 -22.27 -9.57 6.91
C PRO A 779 -23.44 -9.94 5.98
N CYS A 780 -24.48 -9.10 6.00
CA CYS A 780 -25.58 -9.13 5.02
C CYS A 780 -25.20 -8.34 3.76
N ILE A 781 -24.89 -9.03 2.67
CA ILE A 781 -24.51 -8.39 1.40
C ILE A 781 -25.72 -8.32 0.46
N LYS A 782 -26.13 -7.11 0.07
CA LYS A 782 -27.31 -6.84 -0.78
C LYS A 782 -27.25 -7.49 -2.18
N ASP A 783 -26.06 -7.78 -2.69
CA ASP A 783 -25.86 -8.47 -3.97
C ASP A 783 -25.96 -9.98 -3.77
N GLU A 784 -27.04 -10.59 -4.27
CA GLU A 784 -27.30 -12.05 -4.14
C GLU A 784 -26.15 -12.92 -4.65
N LYS A 785 -25.36 -12.45 -5.63
CA LYS A 785 -24.22 -13.20 -6.17
C LYS A 785 -22.98 -13.16 -5.26
N LYS A 786 -22.98 -12.28 -4.25
CA LYS A 786 -21.87 -12.07 -3.32
C LYS A 786 -22.24 -12.38 -1.86
N CYS A 787 -23.50 -12.74 -1.60
CA CYS A 787 -23.97 -13.09 -0.27
C CYS A 787 -23.18 -14.28 0.29
N LEU A 788 -22.81 -14.19 1.57
CA LEU A 788 -22.12 -15.26 2.27
C LEU A 788 -23.11 -16.40 2.52
N ILE A 789 -22.70 -17.62 2.19
CA ILE A 789 -23.59 -18.79 2.25
C ILE A 789 -24.14 -19.02 3.65
N GLU A 790 -23.32 -18.80 4.67
CA GLU A 790 -23.73 -18.97 6.07
C GLU A 790 -24.86 -18.01 6.44
N GLN A 791 -24.77 -16.74 6.02
CA GLN A 791 -25.81 -15.75 6.32
C GLN A 791 -27.12 -16.10 5.62
N LYS A 792 -27.04 -16.46 4.33
CA LYS A 792 -28.22 -16.85 3.56
C LYS A 792 -28.92 -18.04 4.18
N VAL A 793 -28.18 -19.11 4.47
CA VAL A 793 -28.75 -20.36 4.97
C VAL A 793 -29.32 -20.20 6.37
N LEU A 794 -28.62 -19.50 7.27
CA LEU A 794 -29.14 -19.27 8.62
C LEU A 794 -30.43 -18.43 8.61
N LEU A 795 -30.54 -17.46 7.69
CA LEU A 795 -31.74 -16.66 7.52
C LEU A 795 -32.90 -17.51 6.96
N ASP A 796 -32.64 -18.34 5.95
CA ASP A 796 -33.63 -19.26 5.39
C ASP A 796 -34.15 -20.23 6.46
N LEU A 797 -33.25 -20.81 7.26
CA LEU A 797 -33.60 -21.70 8.37
C LEU A 797 -34.41 -20.97 9.45
N TRP A 798 -34.04 -19.74 9.82
CA TRP A 798 -34.81 -18.93 10.76
C TRP A 798 -36.22 -18.60 10.25
N LEU A 799 -36.39 -18.36 8.94
CA LEU A 799 -37.70 -18.14 8.34
C LEU A 799 -38.55 -19.41 8.25
N ALA A 800 -37.93 -20.57 8.03
CA ALA A 800 -38.62 -21.83 7.75
C ALA A 800 -38.84 -22.74 8.97
N MET A 801 -38.14 -22.51 10.09
CA MET A 801 -38.19 -23.35 11.28
C MET A 801 -38.66 -22.57 12.51
N ASP A 802 -39.90 -22.84 12.95
CA ASP A 802 -40.49 -22.22 14.15
C ASP A 802 -39.67 -22.48 15.41
N GLU A 803 -38.95 -23.62 15.46
CA GLU A 803 -38.08 -24.01 16.56
C GLU A 803 -36.89 -23.04 16.74
N ILE A 804 -36.36 -22.53 15.62
CA ILE A 804 -35.29 -21.52 15.61
C ILE A 804 -35.92 -20.14 15.81
N LYS A 805 -37.00 -19.83 15.08
CA LYS A 805 -37.69 -18.54 15.12
C LYS A 805 -38.19 -18.15 16.51
N GLY A 806 -38.67 -19.14 17.28
CA GLY A 806 -39.17 -18.92 18.65
C GLY A 806 -38.07 -18.63 19.68
N LYS A 807 -36.80 -18.96 19.38
CA LYS A 807 -35.67 -18.85 20.31
C LYS A 807 -34.60 -17.83 19.88
N VAL A 808 -34.51 -17.52 18.59
CA VAL A 808 -33.53 -16.60 18.00
C VAL A 808 -34.16 -15.24 17.74
N LYS A 809 -33.67 -14.21 18.45
CA LYS A 809 -34.18 -12.84 18.36
C LYS A 809 -33.26 -11.98 17.49
N ILE A 810 -33.80 -11.38 16.43
CA ILE A 810 -33.02 -10.54 15.49
C ILE A 810 -33.54 -9.08 15.44
N TYR A 811 -34.36 -8.67 16.41
CA TYR A 811 -35.07 -7.39 16.41
C TYR A 811 -34.13 -6.20 16.67
N ASP A 812 -33.77 -5.50 15.58
CA ASP A 812 -33.87 -4.03 15.36
C ASP A 812 -33.05 -3.60 14.12
N GLN A 813 -32.00 -4.33 13.73
CA GLN A 813 -31.14 -3.96 12.59
C GLN A 813 -31.60 -4.51 11.22
N LEU A 814 -32.30 -5.64 11.17
CA LEU A 814 -32.69 -6.29 9.90
C LEU A 814 -33.98 -5.72 9.27
N GLU A 815 -34.94 -5.24 10.08
CA GLU A 815 -36.16 -4.57 9.58
C GLU A 815 -35.85 -3.23 8.87
N LEU A 816 -34.83 -2.47 9.31
CA LEU A 816 -34.35 -1.27 8.61
C LEU A 816 -33.72 -1.58 7.25
N GLN A 817 -33.06 -2.75 7.11
CA GLN A 817 -32.47 -3.20 5.84
C GLN A 817 -33.50 -3.84 4.89
N LEU A 818 -34.50 -4.54 5.43
CA LEU A 818 -35.60 -5.15 4.68
C LEU A 818 -36.71 -4.14 4.31
N GLY A 819 -36.97 -3.12 5.13
CA GLY A 819 -37.95 -2.07 4.85
C GLY A 819 -37.57 -1.15 3.68
N GLN A 820 -36.29 -1.05 3.32
CA GLN A 820 -35.85 -0.40 2.08
C GLN A 820 -36.11 -1.24 0.82
N LEU A 821 -36.38 -2.54 0.94
CA LEU A 821 -36.74 -3.41 -0.20
C LEU A 821 -38.21 -3.28 -0.60
N SER A 822 -39.10 -2.83 0.29
CA SER A 822 -40.54 -2.71 0.00
C SER A 822 -40.98 -1.38 -0.64
N LEU A 823 -40.07 -0.41 -0.81
CA LEU A 823 -40.39 0.92 -1.36
C LEU A 823 -40.02 1.10 -2.85
N ASN A 824 -39.59 0.03 -3.54
CA ASN A 824 -39.27 0.06 -4.98
C ASN A 824 -40.11 -0.94 -5.80
N PHE A 825 -41.38 -1.08 -5.45
CA PHE A 825 -42.40 -1.65 -6.33
C PHE A 825 -43.60 -0.71 -6.37
N GLU A 826 -43.44 0.40 -7.10
CA GLU A 826 -44.47 1.05 -7.93
C GLU A 826 -43.82 1.80 -9.09
#